data_AF-A0A449B1I9-F1
#
_entry.id   AF-A0A449B1I9-F1
#
_cell.length_a   1.000
_cell.length_b   1.000
_cell.length_c   1.000
_cell.angle_alpha   90.00
_cell.angle_beta   90.00
_cell.angle_gamma   90.00
#
_symmetry.space_group_name_H-M   'P 1'
#
loop_
_entity.id
_entity.type
_entity.pdbx_description
1 polymer ?
#
loop_
_entity_poly.entity_id
_entity_poly.type
_entity_poly.pdbx_seq_one_letter_code
_entity_poly.pdbx_strand_id
1 'polypeptide(L)'
;MKIINKIYNYIKLSKNYPSDEFQSVLDEYKKEYLKIDHNKIPAIELKNLNIDFGETLAVDNVSFKIPEGKLVTLLGPSGSGKTTTLNAIAGLLTVTSGKILFRGKDVTDLTPQKRKIGFVFQNYALYPHMSVYANIAFPLKNDAEWQYKTFMNRVKAKNDIRCIYLKALGASELEINKLQEAYLDWRIAQKESKAKLDEKYAQLVAEYEKANTEYKVVRVHETSELSILAKNVIKTNETIRKDTKNKIKALKEKYKQALLNNELVESELLSSEELKLFDHNLLKFQKNLDEIQTKELEAKLLEANAKLLNENLNKLTLKHRIAIIKLEEKILNLITRYSYEIKSKKLIEKYKKLKEETGITNKEAKLSFRNALKNDEEYSRLLRLSKNLRFYAEKRFKNLVKELESKYSYKEWLKDEKTSGKSLLSEEQRNKVKEFANQDIPIKKAIHNEVMEVARRVEIVPILQKKPTRLSGGQQQRVSIARAIVKKPQILLMDEPLSNLDAKLRISTRQWIRQIQQSLGITTVFVTHDQEEAMSISDIIVCMSTAKVQQMGSPIELYNKPKNQFVARFLGMPEMGLFPSEYKDGKLYIASKQIKGVTIPDKNQATLHVGIRSEDFEITTAKDKYQFVGDVLVQENFGKESKLVVEIENVGKINFLLNNNLNYSVGDKIYFKIPINKLHIFDALTEERLKYEIN
;
A
#
# COMPACT_ATOMS: atom_id res chain seq x y z
N MET A 1 25.65 43.38 13.82
CA MET A 1 25.33 42.81 15.16
C MET A 1 25.18 41.28 15.22
N LYS A 2 24.42 40.60 14.34
CA LYS A 2 24.22 39.13 14.41
C LYS A 2 25.48 38.26 14.18
N ILE A 3 26.43 38.72 13.38
CA ILE A 3 27.71 38.02 13.11
C ILE A 3 28.66 38.16 14.30
N ILE A 4 28.70 39.35 14.92
CA ILE A 4 29.50 39.64 16.11
C ILE A 4 28.99 38.85 17.32
N ASN A 5 27.67 38.70 17.50
CA ASN A 5 27.13 37.81 18.56
C ASN A 5 27.42 36.32 18.31
N LYS A 6 27.57 35.89 17.04
CA LYS A 6 27.99 34.53 16.68
C LYS A 6 29.46 34.28 17.06
N ILE A 7 30.32 35.27 16.80
CA ILE A 7 31.75 35.25 17.14
C ILE A 7 31.95 35.41 18.66
N TYR A 8 31.13 36.23 19.33
CA TYR A 8 31.15 36.40 20.78
C TYR A 8 30.71 35.12 21.50
N ASN A 9 29.66 34.44 21.03
CA ASN A 9 29.29 33.10 21.51
C ASN A 9 30.37 32.05 21.19
N TYR A 10 31.06 32.16 20.04
CA TYR A 10 32.18 31.29 19.65
C TYR A 10 33.38 31.43 20.61
N ILE A 11 33.66 32.65 21.07
CA ILE A 11 34.74 32.94 22.02
C ILE A 11 34.34 32.57 23.45
N LYS A 12 33.08 32.84 23.86
CA LYS A 12 32.58 32.54 25.21
C LYS A 12 32.39 31.03 25.46
N LEU A 13 32.09 30.23 24.44
CA LEU A 13 32.02 28.76 24.51
C LEU A 13 33.40 28.08 24.53
N SER A 14 34.48 28.83 24.24
CA SER A 14 35.84 28.27 24.10
C SER A 14 36.69 28.36 25.37
N LYS A 15 36.23 29.08 26.40
CA LYS A 15 36.89 29.20 27.70
C LYS A 15 36.09 28.43 28.75
N ASN A 16 36.69 27.35 29.27
CA ASN A 16 36.23 26.50 30.36
C ASN A 16 35.09 25.52 30.05
N TYR A 17 35.42 24.34 29.52
CA TYR A 17 34.55 23.16 29.56
C TYR A 17 35.37 21.90 29.88
N PRO A 18 34.91 21.01 30.77
CA PRO A 18 35.64 19.81 31.16
C PRO A 18 35.72 18.81 30.01
N SER A 19 36.93 18.36 29.67
CA SER A 19 37.23 17.40 28.59
C SER A 19 36.62 16.01 28.82
N ASP A 20 36.44 15.64 30.08
CA ASP A 20 36.23 14.25 30.49
C ASP A 20 34.77 13.79 30.29
N GLU A 21 33.80 14.70 30.45
CA GLU A 21 32.37 14.40 30.24
C GLU A 21 32.08 14.04 28.78
N PHE A 22 32.68 14.77 27.82
CA PHE A 22 32.47 14.51 26.40
C PHE A 22 33.12 13.21 25.93
N GLN A 23 34.26 12.83 26.51
CA GLN A 23 34.94 11.57 26.19
C GLN A 23 34.11 10.37 26.68
N SER A 24 33.58 10.43 27.90
CA SER A 24 32.71 9.38 28.44
C SER A 24 31.46 9.14 27.57
N VAL A 25 30.82 10.22 27.08
CA VAL A 25 29.62 10.12 26.22
C VAL A 25 29.96 9.52 24.85
N LEU A 26 31.13 9.85 24.29
CA LEU A 26 31.59 9.28 23.01
C LEU A 26 31.85 7.77 23.11
N ASP A 27 32.39 7.33 24.24
CA ASP A 27 32.67 5.90 24.46
C ASP A 27 31.39 5.10 24.72
N GLU A 28 30.37 5.70 25.32
CA GLU A 28 29.02 5.13 25.40
C GLU A 28 28.43 4.92 23.99
N TYR A 29 28.47 5.95 23.13
CA TYR A 29 27.93 5.89 21.78
C TYR A 29 28.65 4.85 20.89
N LYS A 30 29.96 4.63 21.12
CA LYS A 30 30.73 3.58 20.43
C LYS A 30 30.24 2.17 20.78
N LYS A 31 29.91 1.90 22.04
CA LYS A 31 29.46 0.58 22.51
C LYS A 31 28.12 0.17 21.90
N GLU A 32 27.22 1.14 21.69
CA GLU A 32 25.90 0.90 21.08
C GLU A 32 25.99 0.73 19.55
N TYR A 33 26.86 1.48 18.88
CA TYR A 33 27.05 1.41 17.42
C TYR A 33 27.47 0.02 16.92
N LEU A 34 28.14 -0.78 17.77
CA LEU A 34 28.70 -2.09 17.40
C LEU A 34 27.77 -3.29 17.64
N LYS A 35 26.56 -3.09 18.19
CA LYS A 35 25.68 -4.19 18.66
C LYS A 35 24.47 -4.56 17.78
N ILE A 36 24.33 -3.99 16.57
CA ILE A 36 23.13 -4.24 15.76
C ILE A 36 23.35 -5.43 14.82
N ASP A 37 22.85 -6.59 15.22
CA ASP A 37 22.72 -7.78 14.38
C ASP A 37 21.41 -7.71 13.57
N HIS A 38 21.52 -7.64 12.24
CA HIS A 38 20.40 -7.31 11.34
C HIS A 38 19.63 -8.53 10.79
N ASN A 39 20.01 -9.76 11.12
CA ASN A 39 19.63 -10.92 10.29
C ASN A 39 18.29 -11.62 10.62
N LYS A 40 17.37 -11.03 11.38
CA LYS A 40 16.06 -11.66 11.68
C LYS A 40 14.81 -10.76 11.61
N ILE A 41 14.95 -9.49 11.23
CA ILE A 41 13.84 -8.52 11.31
C ILE A 41 13.29 -8.26 9.90
N PRO A 42 11.97 -8.33 9.67
CA PRO A 42 11.39 -8.01 8.36
C PRO A 42 11.68 -6.57 7.96
N ALA A 43 11.84 -6.33 6.66
CA ALA A 43 12.10 -4.99 6.15
C ALA A 43 10.89 -4.06 6.37
N ILE A 44 9.66 -4.57 6.14
CA ILE A 44 8.41 -3.88 6.45
C ILE A 44 7.48 -4.83 7.19
N GLU A 45 6.83 -4.36 8.23
CA GLU A 45 5.76 -5.07 8.94
C GLU A 45 4.55 -4.14 9.11
N LEU A 46 3.38 -4.60 8.67
CA LEU A 46 2.10 -3.95 8.90
C LEU A 46 1.35 -4.72 9.97
N LYS A 47 0.86 -4.01 11.00
CA LYS A 47 0.08 -4.59 12.10
C LYS A 47 -1.28 -3.91 12.18
N ASN A 48 -2.33 -4.68 11.89
CA ASN A 48 -3.73 -4.32 12.09
C ASN A 48 -4.06 -2.96 11.47
N LEU A 49 -3.57 -2.73 10.25
CA LEU A 49 -3.67 -1.43 9.59
C LEU A 49 -5.11 -1.15 9.16
N ASN A 50 -5.68 -0.04 9.62
CA ASN A 50 -6.97 0.47 9.16
C ASN A 50 -6.82 1.87 8.58
N ILE A 51 -7.50 2.11 7.47
CA ILE A 51 -7.54 3.40 6.79
C ILE A 51 -8.96 3.65 6.34
N ASP A 52 -9.59 4.59 7.03
CA ASP A 52 -10.95 5.03 6.79
C ASP A 52 -10.97 6.50 6.36
N PHE A 53 -11.50 6.77 5.17
CA PHE A 53 -11.73 8.14 4.68
C PHE A 53 -13.04 8.74 5.18
N GLY A 54 -13.73 8.00 6.05
CA GLY A 54 -15.04 8.28 6.60
C GLY A 54 -16.18 7.88 5.67
N GLU A 55 -16.03 8.14 4.39
CA GLU A 55 -16.99 7.72 3.37
C GLU A 55 -16.87 6.25 2.97
N THR A 56 -15.65 5.70 3.08
CA THR A 56 -15.28 4.36 2.65
C THR A 56 -14.08 3.88 3.48
N LEU A 57 -14.24 2.68 4.05
CA LEU A 57 -13.12 1.93 4.63
C LEU A 57 -12.26 1.38 3.49
N ALA A 58 -11.10 2.00 3.27
CA ALA A 58 -10.22 1.69 2.15
C ALA A 58 -9.22 0.57 2.48
N VAL A 59 -8.87 0.41 3.76
CA VAL A 59 -8.03 -0.68 4.26
C VAL A 59 -8.62 -1.15 5.59
N ASP A 60 -8.91 -2.45 5.69
CA ASP A 60 -9.55 -3.09 6.85
C ASP A 60 -8.62 -4.19 7.41
N ASN A 61 -8.08 -3.94 8.60
CA ASN A 61 -7.26 -4.84 9.42
C ASN A 61 -6.12 -5.54 8.65
N VAL A 62 -5.41 -4.82 7.80
CA VAL A 62 -4.34 -5.39 6.97
C VAL A 62 -3.09 -5.64 7.80
N SER A 63 -2.65 -6.91 7.82
CA SER A 63 -1.46 -7.35 8.55
C SER A 63 -0.62 -8.31 7.70
N PHE A 64 0.64 -7.95 7.44
CA PHE A 64 1.61 -8.83 6.76
C PHE A 64 3.05 -8.34 6.93
N LYS A 65 4.01 -9.20 6.57
CA LYS A 65 5.45 -8.95 6.69
C LYS A 65 6.12 -9.04 5.32
N ILE A 66 6.98 -8.09 5.02
CA ILE A 66 7.79 -8.04 3.80
C ILE A 66 9.23 -8.39 4.18
N PRO A 67 9.78 -9.52 3.69
CA PRO A 67 11.17 -9.89 3.94
C PRO A 67 12.15 -8.92 3.26
N GLU A 68 13.37 -8.84 3.80
CA GLU A 68 14.41 -7.99 3.24
C GLU A 68 14.88 -8.49 1.86
N GLY A 69 15.08 -7.55 0.94
CA GLY A 69 15.57 -7.82 -0.42
C GLY A 69 14.59 -8.51 -1.36
N LYS A 70 13.34 -8.73 -0.96
CA LYS A 70 12.30 -9.34 -1.80
C LYS A 70 11.50 -8.29 -2.58
N LEU A 71 11.00 -8.68 -3.75
CA LEU A 71 9.99 -7.95 -4.51
C LEU A 71 8.61 -8.52 -4.15
N VAL A 72 7.81 -7.71 -3.47
CA VAL A 72 6.45 -8.05 -3.06
C VAL A 72 5.44 -7.22 -3.82
N THR A 73 4.46 -7.87 -4.44
CA THR A 73 3.43 -7.19 -5.21
C THR A 73 2.09 -7.15 -4.48
N LEU A 74 1.51 -5.97 -4.32
CA LEU A 74 0.11 -5.81 -3.94
C LEU A 74 -0.73 -5.90 -5.22
N LEU A 75 -1.60 -6.92 -5.28
CA LEU A 75 -2.40 -7.26 -6.44
C LEU A 75 -3.90 -7.28 -6.11
N GLY A 76 -4.76 -6.88 -7.05
CA GLY A 76 -6.22 -6.90 -6.87
C GLY A 76 -6.95 -5.88 -7.73
N PRO A 77 -8.29 -5.90 -7.76
CA PRO A 77 -9.10 -5.01 -8.58
C PRO A 77 -9.05 -3.55 -8.11
N SER A 78 -9.55 -2.62 -8.94
CA SER A 78 -9.70 -1.22 -8.57
C SER A 78 -10.51 -1.08 -7.27
N GLY A 79 -10.05 -0.20 -6.36
CA GLY A 79 -10.69 0.01 -5.06
C GLY A 79 -10.37 -1.05 -3.99
N SER A 80 -9.47 -2.00 -4.23
CA SER A 80 -9.13 -3.05 -3.25
C SER A 80 -8.23 -2.60 -2.08
N GLY A 81 -7.77 -1.35 -2.05
CA GLY A 81 -6.94 -0.80 -0.97
C GLY A 81 -5.42 -0.85 -1.20
N LYS A 82 -4.94 -1.30 -2.38
CA LYS A 82 -3.50 -1.45 -2.70
C LYS A 82 -2.73 -0.13 -2.64
N THR A 83 -3.13 0.83 -3.47
CA THR A 83 -2.49 2.16 -3.54
C THR A 83 -2.62 2.90 -2.22
N THR A 84 -3.76 2.76 -1.52
CA THR A 84 -3.95 3.30 -0.17
C THR A 84 -2.93 2.71 0.81
N THR A 85 -2.74 1.39 0.78
CA THR A 85 -1.75 0.69 1.61
C THR A 85 -0.32 1.14 1.26
N LEU A 86 0.03 1.22 -0.02
CA LEU A 86 1.35 1.69 -0.47
C LEU A 86 1.63 3.13 -0.03
N ASN A 87 0.65 4.03 -0.18
CA ASN A 87 0.76 5.43 0.22
C ASN A 87 0.88 5.58 1.74
N ALA A 88 0.22 4.70 2.51
CA ALA A 88 0.41 4.62 3.96
C ALA A 88 1.82 4.16 4.33
N ILE A 89 2.37 3.13 3.65
CA ILE A 89 3.78 2.72 3.81
C ILE A 89 4.73 3.88 3.46
N ALA A 90 4.38 4.67 2.44
CA ALA A 90 5.16 5.82 2.01
C ALA A 90 5.12 7.00 2.99
N GLY A 91 4.12 7.06 3.87
CA GLY A 91 3.82 8.22 4.70
C GLY A 91 3.15 9.37 3.95
N LEU A 92 2.69 9.11 2.72
CA LEU A 92 1.90 10.06 1.93
C LEU A 92 0.45 10.12 2.43
N LEU A 93 0.03 9.10 3.16
CA LEU A 93 -1.29 8.99 3.74
C LEU A 93 -1.19 8.60 5.21
N THR A 94 -1.98 9.28 6.05
CA THR A 94 -2.07 9.02 7.50
C THR A 94 -2.96 7.81 7.75
N VAL A 95 -2.53 6.93 8.64
CA VAL A 95 -3.30 5.74 9.02
C VAL A 95 -4.36 6.10 10.06
N THR A 96 -5.51 5.43 10.04
CA THR A 96 -6.56 5.63 11.05
C THR A 96 -6.23 4.88 12.33
N SER A 97 -5.78 3.62 12.20
CA SER A 97 -5.22 2.83 13.31
C SER A 97 -4.28 1.73 12.79
N GLY A 98 -3.57 1.08 13.71
CA GLY A 98 -2.54 0.08 13.41
C GLY A 98 -1.13 0.68 13.37
N LYS A 99 -0.14 -0.14 13.00
CA LYS A 99 1.28 0.25 12.98
C LYS A 99 1.98 -0.18 11.71
N ILE A 100 2.94 0.64 11.30
CA ILE A 100 3.88 0.37 10.20
C ILE A 100 5.28 0.37 10.80
N LEU A 101 5.99 -0.75 10.71
CA LEU A 101 7.34 -0.89 11.23
C LEU A 101 8.34 -1.16 10.10
N PHE A 102 9.46 -0.44 10.10
CA PHE A 102 10.59 -0.71 9.21
C PHE A 102 11.74 -1.27 10.04
N ARG A 103 12.14 -2.53 9.75
CA ARG A 103 13.14 -3.27 10.55
C ARG A 103 12.89 -3.15 12.06
N GLY A 104 11.63 -3.34 12.47
CA GLY A 104 11.20 -3.31 13.88
C GLY A 104 11.03 -1.92 14.48
N LYS A 105 11.43 -0.84 13.78
CA LYS A 105 11.20 0.53 14.21
C LYS A 105 9.85 1.02 13.73
N ASP A 106 9.01 1.53 14.63
CA ASP A 106 7.74 2.17 14.29
C ASP A 106 8.00 3.44 13.46
N VAL A 107 7.39 3.52 12.27
CA VAL A 107 7.51 4.66 11.35
C VAL A 107 6.16 5.31 11.04
N THR A 108 5.10 4.90 11.76
CA THR A 108 3.71 5.24 11.44
C THR A 108 3.48 6.75 11.31
N ASP A 109 4.02 7.54 12.25
CA ASP A 109 3.87 9.01 12.28
C ASP A 109 5.03 9.77 11.61
N LEU A 110 6.00 9.04 11.03
CA LEU A 110 7.12 9.68 10.33
C LEU A 110 6.70 10.20 8.97
N THR A 111 7.19 11.39 8.62
CA THR A 111 7.02 11.97 7.27
C THR A 111 7.74 11.13 6.20
N PRO A 112 7.31 11.18 4.92
CA PRO A 112 7.93 10.42 3.83
C PRO A 112 9.46 10.58 3.75
N GLN A 113 9.95 11.80 3.98
CA GLN A 113 11.38 12.13 3.95
C GLN A 113 12.16 11.41 5.05
N LYS A 114 11.58 11.33 6.27
CA LYS A 114 12.19 10.63 7.41
C LYS A 114 12.18 9.12 7.26
N ARG A 115 11.29 8.57 6.42
CA ARG A 115 11.19 7.13 6.12
C ARG A 115 12.29 6.62 5.17
N LYS A 116 13.05 7.51 4.52
CA LYS A 116 14.22 7.18 3.66
C LYS A 116 13.92 6.14 2.57
N ILE A 117 12.75 6.25 1.95
CA ILE A 117 12.27 5.38 0.88
C ILE A 117 12.56 5.97 -0.52
N GLY A 118 12.65 5.10 -1.52
CA GLY A 118 12.47 5.47 -2.92
C GLY A 118 11.00 5.28 -3.30
N PHE A 119 10.45 6.19 -4.11
CA PHE A 119 9.07 6.08 -4.60
C PHE A 119 9.01 6.33 -6.10
N VAL A 120 8.32 5.45 -6.83
CA VAL A 120 8.02 5.55 -8.26
C VAL A 120 6.51 5.69 -8.40
N PHE A 121 6.08 6.80 -8.97
CA PHE A 121 4.67 7.13 -9.17
C PHE A 121 4.16 6.57 -10.51
N GLN A 122 2.84 6.36 -10.59
CA GLN A 122 2.14 5.97 -11.81
C GLN A 122 2.39 6.98 -12.95
N ASN A 123 2.19 8.26 -12.65
CA ASN A 123 2.67 9.35 -13.50
C ASN A 123 4.13 9.57 -13.19
N TYR A 124 5.01 9.54 -14.20
CA TYR A 124 6.49 9.57 -14.06
C TYR A 124 7.03 10.66 -13.11
N ALA A 125 6.23 11.70 -12.85
CA ALA A 125 6.47 12.78 -11.90
C ALA A 125 7.80 13.48 -12.17
N LEU A 126 8.26 13.50 -13.43
CA LEU A 126 9.51 14.12 -13.87
C LEU A 126 9.32 15.64 -13.95
N TYR A 127 10.37 16.39 -13.63
CA TYR A 127 10.38 17.84 -13.81
C TYR A 127 10.57 18.15 -15.30
N PRO A 128 9.55 18.67 -16.01
CA PRO A 128 9.57 18.78 -17.47
C PRO A 128 10.57 19.83 -17.97
N HIS A 129 10.87 20.83 -17.13
CA HIS A 129 11.82 21.90 -17.43
C HIS A 129 13.29 21.49 -17.21
N MET A 130 13.54 20.39 -16.50
CA MET A 130 14.89 19.87 -16.21
C MET A 130 15.31 18.83 -17.25
N SER A 131 16.62 18.70 -17.51
CA SER A 131 17.14 17.56 -18.28
C SER A 131 16.99 16.25 -17.52
N VAL A 132 17.17 15.11 -18.21
CA VAL A 132 17.23 13.79 -17.57
C VAL A 132 18.31 13.74 -16.50
N TYR A 133 19.52 14.23 -16.80
CA TYR A 133 20.61 14.33 -15.83
C TYR A 133 20.19 15.13 -14.59
N ALA A 134 19.56 16.29 -14.80
CA ALA A 134 19.12 17.15 -13.71
C ALA A 134 18.02 16.49 -12.86
N ASN A 135 17.09 15.76 -13.48
CA ASN A 135 16.06 14.99 -12.78
C ASN A 135 16.68 13.92 -11.85
N ILE A 136 17.70 13.20 -12.30
CA ILE A 136 18.37 12.15 -11.51
C ILE A 136 19.31 12.76 -10.46
N ALA A 137 19.95 13.89 -10.75
CA ALA A 137 20.82 14.59 -9.79
C ALA A 137 20.04 15.33 -8.70
N PHE A 138 18.78 15.69 -8.96
CA PHE A 138 17.96 16.52 -8.06
C PHE A 138 17.81 15.95 -6.64
N PRO A 139 17.52 14.65 -6.43
CA PRO A 139 17.42 14.08 -5.10
C PRO A 139 18.74 14.17 -4.32
N LEU A 140 19.90 14.03 -4.97
CA LEU A 140 21.22 14.14 -4.33
C LEU A 140 21.58 15.59 -3.96
N LYS A 141 21.22 16.54 -4.82
CA LYS A 141 21.43 17.99 -4.58
C LYS A 141 20.63 18.54 -3.40
N ASN A 142 19.50 17.92 -3.09
CA ASN A 142 18.62 18.37 -2.01
C ASN A 142 18.72 17.50 -0.74
N ASP A 143 19.64 16.54 -0.70
CA ASP A 143 19.81 15.65 0.44
C ASP A 143 21.05 16.03 1.26
N ALA A 144 20.82 16.74 2.36
CA ALA A 144 21.89 17.17 3.26
C ALA A 144 22.61 16.00 3.94
N GLU A 145 21.91 14.89 4.21
CA GLU A 145 22.50 13.71 4.84
C GLU A 145 23.42 12.97 3.87
N TRP A 146 22.98 12.80 2.62
CA TRP A 146 23.80 12.22 1.56
C TRP A 146 25.05 13.07 1.27
N GLN A 147 24.90 14.39 1.12
CA GLN A 147 26.03 15.29 0.88
C GLN A 147 27.03 15.27 2.02
N TYR A 148 26.54 15.22 3.25
CA TYR A 148 27.37 15.11 4.43
C TYR A 148 28.10 13.76 4.49
N LYS A 149 27.41 12.64 4.20
CA LYS A 149 28.04 11.30 4.12
C LYS A 149 29.17 11.30 3.08
N THR A 150 28.93 11.87 1.90
CA THR A 150 29.93 12.01 0.84
C THR A 150 31.12 12.87 1.28
N PHE A 151 30.85 13.98 1.97
CA PHE A 151 31.89 14.81 2.57
C PHE A 151 32.72 14.03 3.62
N MET A 152 32.09 13.24 4.47
CA MET A 152 32.81 12.45 5.48
C MET A 152 33.64 11.33 4.88
N ASN A 153 33.15 10.68 3.81
CA ASN A 153 33.94 9.70 3.06
C ASN A 153 35.18 10.35 2.46
N ARG A 154 35.04 11.58 1.92
CA ARG A 154 36.15 12.37 1.43
C ARG A 154 37.17 12.69 2.53
N VAL A 155 36.71 13.11 3.72
CA VAL A 155 37.61 13.38 4.83
C VAL A 155 38.28 12.10 5.34
N LYS A 156 37.56 10.97 5.35
CA LYS A 156 38.12 9.65 5.68
C LYS A 156 39.27 9.32 4.73
N ALA A 157 39.02 9.38 3.43
CA ALA A 157 40.02 9.08 2.40
C ALA A 157 41.28 9.94 2.56
N LYS A 158 41.10 11.25 2.77
CA LYS A 158 42.24 12.16 3.06
C LYS A 158 42.97 11.79 4.34
N ASN A 159 42.26 11.37 5.38
CA ASN A 159 42.86 10.96 6.63
C ASN A 159 43.63 9.64 6.49
N ASP A 160 43.08 8.67 5.78
CA ASP A 160 43.71 7.37 5.52
C ASP A 160 44.99 7.56 4.69
N ILE A 161 44.94 8.38 3.64
CA ILE A 161 46.12 8.80 2.86
C ILE A 161 47.14 9.48 3.78
N ARG A 162 46.71 10.44 4.61
CA ARG A 162 47.59 11.13 5.57
C ARG A 162 48.26 10.15 6.52
N CYS A 163 47.54 9.17 7.05
CA CYS A 163 48.10 8.16 7.95
C CYS A 163 49.20 7.34 7.27
N ILE A 164 49.01 6.95 5.99
CA ILE A 164 50.02 6.22 5.22
C ILE A 164 51.32 7.05 5.10
N TYR A 165 51.19 8.32 4.73
CA TYR A 165 52.35 9.19 4.60
C TYR A 165 53.02 9.51 5.94
N LEU A 166 52.24 9.76 7.01
CA LEU A 166 52.80 9.98 8.34
C LEU A 166 53.57 8.76 8.85
N LYS A 167 53.06 7.53 8.62
CA LYS A 167 53.81 6.30 8.92
C LYS A 167 55.12 6.23 8.15
N ALA A 168 55.12 6.57 6.85
CA ALA A 168 56.33 6.58 6.04
C ALA A 168 57.35 7.64 6.49
N LEU A 169 56.89 8.74 7.09
CA LEU A 169 57.71 9.80 7.68
C LEU A 169 58.18 9.50 9.12
N GLY A 170 57.85 8.32 9.66
CA GLY A 170 58.32 7.88 10.99
C GLY A 170 57.35 8.15 12.16
N ALA A 171 56.06 8.37 11.90
CA ALA A 171 55.06 8.46 12.96
C ALA A 171 54.84 7.10 13.66
N SER A 172 54.72 7.12 14.98
CA SER A 172 54.46 5.91 15.77
C SER A 172 53.04 5.38 15.55
N GLU A 173 52.85 4.07 15.76
CA GLU A 173 51.53 3.46 15.62
C GLU A 173 50.51 4.02 16.62
N LEU A 174 50.96 4.45 17.80
CA LEU A 174 50.14 5.07 18.83
C LEU A 174 49.61 6.46 18.40
N GLU A 175 50.43 7.24 17.70
CA GLU A 175 50.01 8.54 17.14
C GLU A 175 49.00 8.38 16.01
N ILE A 176 49.18 7.37 15.16
CA ILE A 176 48.24 7.06 14.08
C ILE A 176 46.90 6.58 14.65
N ASN A 177 46.91 5.71 15.65
CA ASN A 177 45.70 5.23 16.31
C ASN A 177 44.94 6.39 16.97
N LYS A 178 45.64 7.30 17.68
CA LYS A 178 45.03 8.52 18.23
C LYS A 178 44.36 9.39 17.16
N LEU A 179 44.98 9.52 15.99
CA LEU A 179 44.41 10.30 14.87
C LEU A 179 43.17 9.61 14.27
N GLN A 180 43.21 8.29 14.10
CA GLN A 180 42.08 7.49 13.61
C GLN A 180 40.90 7.51 14.60
N GLU A 181 41.18 7.40 15.90
CA GLU A 181 40.18 7.52 16.96
C GLU A 181 39.54 8.91 16.97
N ALA A 182 40.33 9.98 16.88
CA ALA A 182 39.78 11.33 16.83
C ALA A 182 38.87 11.57 15.61
N TYR A 183 39.18 10.95 14.46
CA TYR A 183 38.27 10.95 13.30
C TYR A 183 36.98 10.17 13.59
N LEU A 184 37.10 8.99 14.20
CA LEU A 184 35.94 8.16 14.55
C LEU A 184 35.03 8.88 15.55
N ASP A 185 35.60 9.52 16.56
CA ASP A 185 34.90 10.36 17.54
C ASP A 185 34.11 11.46 16.85
N TRP A 186 34.72 12.18 15.89
CA TRP A 186 34.03 13.22 15.14
C TRP A 186 32.88 12.68 14.29
N ARG A 187 33.06 11.52 13.64
CA ARG A 187 32.01 10.87 12.86
C ARG A 187 30.84 10.41 13.74
N ILE A 188 31.12 9.79 14.88
CA ILE A 188 30.12 9.30 15.83
C ILE A 188 29.37 10.47 16.48
N ALA A 189 30.09 11.48 16.98
CA ALA A 189 29.53 12.72 17.52
C ALA A 189 28.49 13.33 16.58
N GLN A 190 28.76 13.34 15.28
CA GLN A 190 27.87 13.98 14.33
C GLN A 190 26.63 13.14 13.97
N LYS A 191 26.73 11.80 14.03
CA LYS A 191 25.61 10.90 13.72
C LYS A 191 24.71 10.66 14.93
N GLU A 192 25.31 10.25 16.05
CA GLU A 192 24.58 9.77 17.22
C GLU A 192 23.98 10.91 18.05
N SER A 193 24.63 12.07 18.14
CA SER A 193 24.11 13.18 18.95
C SER A 193 22.76 13.72 18.44
N LYS A 194 22.55 13.70 17.11
CA LYS A 194 21.27 14.09 16.53
C LYS A 194 20.24 12.96 16.66
N ALA A 195 20.66 11.71 16.45
CA ALA A 195 19.78 10.55 16.57
C ALA A 195 19.18 10.43 17.98
N LYS A 196 20.01 10.52 19.03
CA LYS A 196 19.54 10.48 20.42
C LYS A 196 18.65 11.66 20.80
N LEU A 197 18.94 12.87 20.29
CA LEU A 197 18.06 14.03 20.49
C LEU A 197 16.69 13.82 19.84
N ASP A 198 16.68 13.36 18.58
CA ASP A 198 15.45 13.09 17.83
C ASP A 198 14.65 11.96 18.49
N GLU A 199 15.32 10.95 19.07
CA GLU A 199 14.72 9.86 19.82
C GLU A 199 14.09 10.33 21.14
N LYS A 200 14.81 11.08 21.96
CA LYS A 200 14.27 11.64 23.21
C LYS A 200 13.11 12.61 22.94
N TYR A 201 13.21 13.43 21.90
CA TYR A 201 12.10 14.27 21.45
C TYR A 201 10.87 13.43 21.07
N ALA A 202 11.08 12.33 20.34
CA ALA A 202 10.01 11.42 19.94
C ALA A 202 9.34 10.76 21.15
N GLN A 203 10.10 10.37 22.19
CA GLN A 203 9.54 9.84 23.44
C GLN A 203 8.67 10.88 24.14
N LEU A 204 9.15 12.12 24.27
CA LEU A 204 8.43 13.19 24.95
C LEU A 204 7.15 13.61 24.20
N VAL A 205 7.17 13.58 22.87
CA VAL A 205 6.01 14.01 22.06
C VAL A 205 4.95 12.91 21.92
N ALA A 206 5.28 11.65 22.19
CA ALA A 206 4.43 10.49 21.90
C ALA A 206 3.03 10.57 22.53
N GLU A 207 2.93 10.96 23.80
CA GLU A 207 1.63 11.08 24.49
C GLU A 207 0.77 12.19 23.90
N TYR A 208 1.38 13.32 23.56
CA TYR A 208 0.70 14.42 22.88
C TYR A 208 0.26 14.04 21.46
N GLU A 209 1.12 13.37 20.70
CA GLU A 209 0.77 12.89 19.36
C GLU A 209 -0.39 11.89 19.42
N LYS A 210 -0.38 10.96 20.38
CA LYS A 210 -1.49 10.02 20.62
C LYS A 210 -2.81 10.75 20.91
N ALA A 211 -2.81 11.66 21.89
CA ALA A 211 -4.01 12.42 22.27
C ALA A 211 -4.52 13.31 21.12
N ASN A 212 -3.61 13.91 20.36
CA ASN A 212 -3.95 14.73 19.19
C ASN A 212 -4.53 13.88 18.04
N THR A 213 -4.03 12.65 17.87
CA THR A 213 -4.58 11.68 16.90
C THR A 213 -5.96 11.24 17.32
N GLU A 214 -6.17 10.84 18.58
CA GLU A 214 -7.48 10.46 19.11
C GLU A 214 -8.52 11.59 18.92
N TYR A 215 -8.16 12.82 19.26
CA TYR A 215 -9.02 13.99 19.05
C TYR A 215 -9.40 14.20 17.58
N LYS A 216 -8.47 13.97 16.65
CA LYS A 216 -8.76 14.06 15.20
C LYS A 216 -9.64 12.91 14.73
N VAL A 217 -9.36 11.69 15.17
CA VAL A 217 -10.09 10.46 14.83
C VAL A 217 -11.57 10.58 15.21
N VAL A 218 -11.89 11.12 16.39
CA VAL A 218 -13.27 11.37 16.81
C VAL A 218 -14.02 12.30 15.84
N ARG A 219 -13.37 13.37 15.36
CA ARG A 219 -13.98 14.29 14.38
C ARG A 219 -14.23 13.60 13.04
N VAL A 220 -13.28 12.76 12.60
CA VAL A 220 -13.41 12.01 11.35
C VAL A 220 -14.52 10.96 11.46
N HIS A 221 -14.60 10.20 12.55
CA HIS A 221 -15.65 9.18 12.74
C HIS A 221 -17.05 9.77 12.81
N GLU A 222 -17.25 10.94 13.42
CA GLU A 222 -18.54 11.63 13.37
C GLU A 222 -18.96 11.92 11.93
N THR A 223 -18.06 12.51 11.13
CA THR A 223 -18.35 12.82 9.72
C THR A 223 -18.57 11.55 8.89
N SER A 224 -17.84 10.49 9.21
CA SER A 224 -17.92 9.17 8.58
C SER A 224 -19.29 8.53 8.78
N GLU A 225 -19.68 8.35 10.04
CA GLU A 225 -20.91 7.66 10.40
C GLU A 225 -22.15 8.44 9.90
N LEU A 226 -22.10 9.78 9.93
CA LEU A 226 -23.14 10.63 9.33
C LEU A 226 -23.22 10.44 7.81
N SER A 227 -22.09 10.38 7.11
CA SER A 227 -22.04 10.15 5.67
C SER A 227 -22.55 8.76 5.28
N ILE A 228 -22.15 7.72 6.03
CA ILE A 228 -22.64 6.34 5.85
C ILE A 228 -24.16 6.29 6.05
N LEU A 229 -24.68 6.93 7.09
CA LEU A 229 -26.10 7.00 7.36
C LEU A 229 -26.86 7.68 6.20
N ALA A 230 -26.34 8.78 5.68
CA ALA A 230 -26.92 9.49 4.53
C ALA A 230 -26.89 8.64 3.24
N LYS A 231 -25.77 7.97 2.96
CA LYS A 231 -25.61 7.06 1.80
C LYS A 231 -26.59 5.90 1.87
N ASN A 232 -26.77 5.30 3.05
CA ASN A 232 -27.73 4.23 3.26
C ASN A 232 -29.15 4.69 2.94
N VAL A 233 -29.55 5.88 3.39
CA VAL A 233 -30.87 6.45 3.05
C VAL A 233 -31.04 6.64 1.55
N ILE A 234 -30.04 7.18 0.85
CA ILE A 234 -30.07 7.37 -0.60
C ILE A 234 -30.26 6.02 -1.30
N LYS A 235 -29.46 5.01 -0.92
CA LYS A 235 -29.53 3.66 -1.49
C LYS A 235 -30.87 2.98 -1.22
N THR A 236 -31.41 3.12 -0.01
CA THR A 236 -32.74 2.60 0.34
C THR A 236 -33.83 3.27 -0.50
N ASN A 237 -33.79 4.60 -0.66
CA ASN A 237 -34.74 5.33 -1.48
C ASN A 237 -34.65 4.98 -2.97
N GLU A 238 -33.45 4.72 -3.50
CA GLU A 238 -33.26 4.19 -4.86
C GLU A 238 -33.86 2.80 -5.03
N THR A 239 -33.69 1.94 -4.03
CA THR A 239 -34.26 0.58 -4.01
C THR A 239 -35.79 0.64 -3.97
N ILE A 240 -36.36 1.47 -3.08
CA ILE A 240 -37.80 1.74 -3.00
C ILE A 240 -38.33 2.20 -4.36
N ARG A 241 -37.69 3.17 -5.03
CA ARG A 241 -38.09 3.65 -6.36
C ARG A 241 -38.07 2.55 -7.42
N LYS A 242 -37.02 1.71 -7.41
CA LYS A 242 -36.88 0.61 -8.35
C LYS A 242 -37.97 -0.45 -8.14
N ASP A 243 -38.24 -0.80 -6.89
CA ASP A 243 -39.27 -1.77 -6.51
C ASP A 243 -40.66 -1.25 -6.88
N THR A 244 -40.97 0.02 -6.63
CA THR A 244 -42.22 0.65 -7.08
C THR A 244 -42.38 0.56 -8.60
N LYS A 245 -41.33 0.86 -9.37
CA LYS A 245 -41.36 0.77 -10.84
C LYS A 245 -41.62 -0.66 -11.31
N ASN A 246 -41.00 -1.65 -10.66
CA ASN A 246 -41.20 -3.08 -10.95
C ASN A 246 -42.61 -3.53 -10.58
N LYS A 247 -43.12 -3.18 -9.38
CA LYS A 247 -44.49 -3.45 -8.94
C LYS A 247 -45.51 -2.90 -9.94
N ILE A 248 -45.36 -1.65 -10.39
CA ILE A 248 -46.26 -1.03 -11.38
C ILE A 248 -46.19 -1.75 -12.73
N LYS A 249 -44.98 -2.12 -13.20
CA LYS A 249 -44.81 -2.83 -14.47
C LYS A 249 -45.49 -4.20 -14.45
N ALA A 250 -45.21 -5.01 -13.43
CA ALA A 250 -45.83 -6.32 -13.25
C ALA A 250 -47.36 -6.24 -13.14
N LEU A 251 -47.87 -5.19 -12.49
CA LEU A 251 -49.31 -4.97 -12.35
C LEU A 251 -49.97 -4.61 -13.70
N LYS A 252 -49.33 -3.79 -14.53
CA LYS A 252 -49.80 -3.48 -15.89
C LYS A 252 -49.77 -4.70 -16.81
N GLU A 253 -48.73 -5.53 -16.72
CA GLU A 253 -48.63 -6.77 -17.50
C GLU A 253 -49.72 -7.78 -17.13
N LYS A 254 -49.95 -8.01 -15.82
CA LYS A 254 -51.06 -8.84 -15.33
C LYS A 254 -52.42 -8.32 -15.79
N TYR A 255 -52.64 -7.01 -15.72
CA TYR A 255 -53.90 -6.41 -16.19
C TYR A 255 -54.10 -6.63 -17.70
N LYS A 256 -53.05 -6.45 -18.50
CA LYS A 256 -53.10 -6.67 -19.95
C LYS A 256 -53.40 -8.13 -20.30
N GLN A 257 -52.80 -9.09 -19.58
CA GLN A 257 -53.07 -10.52 -19.74
C GLN A 257 -54.52 -10.89 -19.37
N ALA A 258 -55.02 -10.39 -18.24
CA ALA A 258 -56.39 -10.64 -17.80
C ALA A 258 -57.44 -10.03 -18.75
N LEU A 259 -57.13 -8.88 -19.38
CA LEU A 259 -57.98 -8.29 -20.43
C LEU A 259 -58.01 -9.15 -21.72
N LEU A 260 -56.87 -9.75 -22.09
CA LEU A 260 -56.74 -10.65 -23.24
C LEU A 260 -57.48 -11.99 -23.04
N ASN A 261 -57.58 -12.45 -21.79
CA ASN A 261 -58.24 -13.71 -21.44
C ASN A 261 -59.76 -13.57 -21.17
N ASN A 262 -60.36 -12.38 -21.36
CA ASN A 262 -61.77 -12.08 -21.01
C ASN A 262 -62.14 -12.36 -19.53
N GLU A 263 -61.16 -12.35 -18.62
CA GLU A 263 -61.35 -12.63 -17.19
C GLU A 263 -61.80 -11.40 -16.37
N LEU A 264 -61.88 -10.21 -16.99
CA LEU A 264 -62.15 -8.94 -16.30
C LEU A 264 -63.47 -8.31 -16.79
N VAL A 265 -64.45 -8.23 -15.90
CA VAL A 265 -65.65 -7.41 -16.08
C VAL A 265 -65.44 -6.11 -15.28
N GLU A 266 -65.20 -4.98 -15.96
CA GLU A 266 -64.87 -3.68 -15.32
C GLU A 266 -65.98 -3.14 -14.40
N SER A 267 -67.23 -3.61 -14.53
CA SER A 267 -68.39 -3.11 -13.78
C SER A 267 -68.47 -3.55 -12.30
N GLU A 268 -67.58 -4.42 -11.83
CA GLU A 268 -67.55 -4.90 -10.43
C GLU A 268 -66.39 -4.32 -9.58
N LEU A 269 -65.53 -3.48 -10.16
CA LEU A 269 -64.33 -2.96 -9.49
C LEU A 269 -64.63 -1.70 -8.67
N LEU A 270 -64.25 -1.72 -7.39
CA LEU A 270 -64.51 -0.63 -6.44
C LEU A 270 -63.41 0.45 -6.45
N SER A 271 -63.77 1.68 -6.04
CA SER A 271 -62.81 2.73 -5.66
C SER A 271 -62.34 2.52 -4.23
N SER A 272 -61.05 2.61 -3.93
CA SER A 272 -60.54 2.39 -2.57
C SER A 272 -61.06 3.45 -1.59
N GLU A 273 -61.62 3.01 -0.46
CA GLU A 273 -62.04 3.90 0.62
C GLU A 273 -60.84 4.44 1.40
N GLU A 274 -59.74 3.68 1.49
CA GLU A 274 -58.53 4.10 2.21
C GLU A 274 -57.85 5.32 1.58
N LEU A 275 -57.84 5.46 0.25
CA LEU A 275 -57.33 6.68 -0.41
C LEU A 275 -58.17 7.93 -0.08
N LYS A 276 -59.44 7.77 0.29
CA LYS A 276 -60.33 8.89 0.69
C LYS A 276 -60.19 9.25 2.17
N LEU A 277 -59.86 8.27 3.02
CA LEU A 277 -59.68 8.42 4.46
C LEU A 277 -58.23 8.76 4.88
N PHE A 278 -57.28 8.74 3.95
CA PHE A 278 -55.87 9.00 4.25
C PHE A 278 -55.60 10.46 4.63
N ASP A 279 -55.02 10.71 5.80
CA ASP A 279 -54.63 12.06 6.22
C ASP A 279 -53.46 12.58 5.36
N HIS A 280 -53.79 13.48 4.43
CA HIS A 280 -52.80 14.10 3.53
C HIS A 280 -51.77 14.97 4.24
N ASN A 281 -51.98 15.38 5.50
CA ASN A 281 -50.99 16.13 6.26
C ASN A 281 -49.78 15.26 6.66
N LEU A 282 -49.96 13.94 6.78
CA LEU A 282 -48.87 12.99 7.07
C LEU A 282 -47.89 12.81 5.89
N LEU A 283 -48.27 13.23 4.68
CA LEU A 283 -47.44 13.13 3.48
C LEU A 283 -46.45 14.30 3.32
N LYS A 284 -46.47 15.28 4.23
CA LYS A 284 -45.54 16.40 4.25
C LYS A 284 -44.46 16.18 5.28
N PHE A 285 -43.20 16.31 4.85
CA PHE A 285 -42.08 16.27 5.76
C PHE A 285 -42.05 17.52 6.65
N GLN A 286 -42.01 17.31 7.96
CA GLN A 286 -41.92 18.36 8.96
C GLN A 286 -40.46 18.50 9.44
N LYS A 287 -39.94 19.74 9.44
CA LYS A 287 -38.57 20.06 9.87
C LYS A 287 -38.55 20.46 11.34
N ASN A 288 -37.41 20.26 12.01
CA ASN A 288 -37.12 20.78 13.37
C ASN A 288 -38.05 20.25 14.48
N LEU A 289 -38.42 18.96 14.41
CA LEU A 289 -39.18 18.28 15.46
C LEU A 289 -38.26 17.78 16.57
N ASP A 290 -38.75 17.67 17.80
CA ASP A 290 -38.03 17.03 18.91
C ASP A 290 -38.05 15.49 18.79
N GLU A 291 -37.14 14.78 19.47
CA GLU A 291 -36.98 13.31 19.31
C GLU A 291 -38.30 12.53 19.56
N ILE A 292 -39.10 12.97 20.53
CA ILE A 292 -40.40 12.37 20.86
C ILE A 292 -41.38 12.55 19.70
N GLN A 293 -41.50 13.77 19.19
CA GLN A 293 -42.39 14.11 18.08
C GLN A 293 -41.98 13.39 16.77
N THR A 294 -40.68 13.26 16.52
CA THR A 294 -40.18 12.52 15.34
C THR A 294 -40.54 11.04 15.41
N LYS A 295 -40.42 10.40 16.59
CA LYS A 295 -40.78 9.00 16.80
C LYS A 295 -42.29 8.76 16.68
N GLU A 296 -43.11 9.65 17.21
CA GLU A 296 -44.57 9.56 17.09
C GLU A 296 -45.03 9.62 15.62
N LEU A 297 -44.43 10.51 14.82
CA LEU A 297 -44.74 10.61 13.39
C LEU A 297 -44.23 9.40 12.59
N GLU A 298 -43.05 8.88 12.90
CA GLU A 298 -42.55 7.63 12.30
C GLU A 298 -43.47 6.44 12.62
N ALA A 299 -43.94 6.32 13.86
CA ALA A 299 -44.87 5.28 14.29
C ALA A 299 -46.23 5.37 13.56
N LYS A 300 -46.79 6.58 13.42
CA LYS A 300 -48.02 6.83 12.65
C LYS A 300 -47.86 6.45 11.17
N LEU A 301 -46.70 6.73 10.57
CA LEU A 301 -46.40 6.35 9.19
C LEU A 301 -46.23 4.83 9.02
N LEU A 302 -45.62 4.14 10.00
CA LEU A 302 -45.51 2.68 10.01
C LEU A 302 -46.89 2.01 10.12
N GLU A 303 -47.76 2.52 10.98
CA GLU A 303 -49.14 2.06 11.11
C GLU A 303 -49.93 2.27 9.82
N ALA A 304 -49.77 3.45 9.19
CA ALA A 304 -50.38 3.75 7.90
C ALA A 304 -49.88 2.81 6.79
N ASN A 305 -48.59 2.49 6.77
CA ASN A 305 -48.02 1.54 5.81
C ASN A 305 -48.54 0.11 6.02
N ALA A 306 -48.69 -0.33 7.28
CA ALA A 306 -49.24 -1.63 7.61
C ALA A 306 -50.71 -1.78 7.17
N LYS A 307 -51.50 -0.71 7.29
CA LYS A 307 -52.88 -0.67 6.78
C LYS A 307 -52.94 -0.84 5.27
N LEU A 308 -52.06 -0.16 4.52
CA LEU A 308 -51.97 -0.27 3.05
C LEU A 308 -51.52 -1.66 2.57
N LEU A 309 -50.71 -2.37 3.36
CA LEU A 309 -50.27 -3.74 3.03
C LEU A 309 -51.38 -4.79 3.19
N ASN A 310 -52.37 -4.52 4.05
CA ASN A 310 -53.50 -5.42 4.29
C ASN A 310 -54.66 -5.22 3.29
N GLU A 311 -54.58 -4.22 2.41
CA GLU A 311 -55.59 -3.98 1.38
C GLU A 311 -55.58 -5.05 0.29
N ASN A 312 -56.76 -5.54 -0.06
CA ASN A 312 -56.92 -6.52 -1.13
C ASN A 312 -56.91 -5.83 -2.49
N LEU A 313 -55.70 -5.60 -3.02
CA LEU A 313 -55.45 -4.91 -4.29
C LEU A 313 -56.26 -5.49 -5.46
N ASN A 314 -56.62 -6.78 -5.43
CA ASN A 314 -57.33 -7.46 -6.51
C ASN A 314 -58.79 -7.01 -6.74
N LYS A 315 -59.41 -6.29 -5.79
CA LYS A 315 -60.79 -5.78 -5.91
C LYS A 315 -60.89 -4.34 -6.46
N LEU A 316 -59.76 -3.69 -6.69
CA LEU A 316 -59.68 -2.26 -7.02
C LEU A 316 -59.44 -2.01 -8.52
N THR A 317 -59.86 -0.85 -9.02
CA THR A 317 -59.52 -0.38 -10.38
C THR A 317 -58.00 -0.17 -10.54
N LEU A 318 -57.48 -0.34 -11.77
CA LEU A 318 -56.06 -0.19 -12.09
C LEU A 318 -55.49 1.17 -11.63
N LYS A 319 -56.29 2.25 -11.77
CA LYS A 319 -55.92 3.61 -11.37
C LYS A 319 -55.69 3.72 -9.85
N HIS A 320 -56.55 3.10 -9.04
CA HIS A 320 -56.45 3.14 -7.58
C HIS A 320 -55.30 2.24 -7.08
N ARG A 321 -55.08 1.06 -7.68
CA ARG A 321 -53.92 0.20 -7.37
C ARG A 321 -52.58 0.92 -7.56
N ILE A 322 -52.43 1.64 -8.69
CA ILE A 322 -51.21 2.43 -8.96
C ILE A 322 -51.07 3.59 -7.96
N ALA A 323 -52.17 4.22 -7.57
CA ALA A 323 -52.16 5.30 -6.59
C ALA A 323 -51.72 4.81 -5.19
N ILE A 324 -52.19 3.64 -4.76
CA ILE A 324 -51.77 2.99 -3.50
C ILE A 324 -50.27 2.68 -3.52
N ILE A 325 -49.75 2.08 -4.59
CA ILE A 325 -48.31 1.77 -4.72
C ILE A 325 -47.45 3.04 -4.67
N LYS A 326 -47.89 4.14 -5.31
CA LYS A 326 -47.20 5.44 -5.24
C LYS A 326 -47.29 6.10 -3.86
N LEU A 327 -48.37 5.83 -3.13
CA LEU A 327 -48.57 6.33 -1.78
C LEU A 327 -47.70 5.54 -0.78
N GLU A 328 -47.61 4.22 -0.93
CA GLU A 328 -46.65 3.34 -0.24
C GLU A 328 -45.20 3.85 -0.44
N GLU A 329 -44.81 4.16 -1.68
CA GLU A 329 -43.49 4.74 -2.00
C GLU A 329 -43.22 6.03 -1.22
N LYS A 330 -44.19 6.94 -1.16
CA LYS A 330 -44.06 8.21 -0.44
C LYS A 330 -43.93 8.00 1.07
N ILE A 331 -44.72 7.10 1.65
CA ILE A 331 -44.67 6.78 3.08
C ILE A 331 -43.32 6.16 3.44
N LEU A 332 -42.86 5.17 2.68
CA LEU A 332 -41.56 4.53 2.90
C LEU A 332 -40.39 5.53 2.83
N ASN A 333 -40.42 6.45 1.86
CA ASN A 333 -39.41 7.52 1.77
C ASN A 333 -39.46 8.52 2.94
N LEU A 334 -40.63 8.74 3.56
CA LEU A 334 -40.76 9.58 4.74
C LEU A 334 -40.28 8.85 6.00
N ILE A 335 -40.59 7.55 6.14
CA ILE A 335 -40.09 6.70 7.23
C ILE A 335 -38.56 6.67 7.21
N THR A 336 -37.94 6.42 6.05
CA THR A 336 -36.46 6.40 5.93
C THR A 336 -35.84 7.74 6.33
N ARG A 337 -36.51 8.85 6.01
CA ARG A 337 -36.07 10.20 6.33
C ARG A 337 -36.20 10.54 7.82
N TYR A 338 -37.30 10.18 8.48
CA TYR A 338 -37.45 10.38 9.93
C TYR A 338 -36.52 9.46 10.73
N SER A 339 -36.33 8.21 10.30
CA SER A 339 -35.35 7.28 10.87
C SER A 339 -33.92 7.85 10.81
N TYR A 340 -33.57 8.54 9.72
CA TYR A 340 -32.30 9.26 9.58
C TYR A 340 -32.15 10.40 10.58
N GLU A 341 -33.18 11.23 10.78
CA GLU A 341 -33.12 12.34 11.74
C GLU A 341 -32.92 11.83 13.17
N ILE A 342 -33.64 10.78 13.57
CA ILE A 342 -33.49 10.17 14.91
C ILE A 342 -32.07 9.63 15.10
N LYS A 343 -31.56 8.87 14.11
CA LYS A 343 -30.22 8.28 14.18
C LYS A 343 -29.12 9.33 14.15
N SER A 344 -29.23 10.35 13.29
CA SER A 344 -28.22 11.41 13.16
C SER A 344 -28.13 12.28 14.41
N LYS A 345 -29.25 12.64 15.06
CA LYS A 345 -29.24 13.38 16.33
C LYS A 345 -28.53 12.64 17.45
N LYS A 346 -28.86 11.35 17.63
CA LYS A 346 -28.19 10.48 18.62
C LYS A 346 -26.68 10.39 18.37
N LEU A 347 -26.29 10.32 17.10
CA LEU A 347 -24.90 10.23 16.69
C LEU A 347 -24.13 11.52 16.98
N ILE A 348 -24.71 12.67 16.64
CA ILE A 348 -24.14 14.00 16.92
C ILE A 348 -23.96 14.18 18.42
N GLU A 349 -24.94 13.78 19.23
CA GLU A 349 -24.84 13.91 20.69
C GLU A 349 -23.77 13.01 21.29
N LYS A 350 -23.66 11.76 20.83
CA LYS A 350 -22.58 10.84 21.18
C LYS A 350 -21.21 11.47 20.88
N TYR A 351 -21.01 11.96 19.67
CA TYR A 351 -19.72 12.55 19.25
C TYR A 351 -19.43 13.91 19.88
N LYS A 352 -20.45 14.68 20.27
CA LYS A 352 -20.28 15.91 21.04
C LYS A 352 -19.60 15.63 22.38
N LYS A 353 -20.08 14.63 23.13
CA LYS A 353 -19.47 14.20 24.41
C LYS A 353 -18.03 13.72 24.20
N LEU A 354 -17.80 12.83 23.24
CA LEU A 354 -16.45 12.34 22.91
C LEU A 354 -15.47 13.45 22.49
N LYS A 355 -15.92 14.47 21.75
CA LYS A 355 -15.06 15.60 21.35
C LYS A 355 -14.67 16.49 22.52
N GLU A 356 -15.59 16.70 23.47
CA GLU A 356 -15.31 17.45 24.68
C GLU A 356 -14.28 16.72 25.53
N GLU A 357 -14.49 15.43 25.78
CA GLU A 357 -13.56 14.55 26.50
C GLU A 357 -12.17 14.53 25.84
N THR A 358 -12.08 14.12 24.57
CA THR A 358 -10.79 14.05 23.85
C THR A 358 -10.15 15.42 23.62
N GLY A 359 -10.95 16.49 23.55
CA GLY A 359 -10.47 17.86 23.44
C GLY A 359 -9.80 18.35 24.72
N ILE A 360 -10.32 17.97 25.89
CA ILE A 360 -9.69 18.23 27.19
C ILE A 360 -8.38 17.44 27.28
N THR A 361 -8.40 16.13 27.02
CA THR A 361 -7.21 15.27 27.05
C THR A 361 -6.10 15.79 26.13
N ASN A 362 -6.42 16.24 24.92
CA ASN A 362 -5.43 16.80 23.98
C ASN A 362 -4.82 18.12 24.50
N LYS A 363 -5.63 19.00 25.13
CA LYS A 363 -5.13 20.24 25.73
C LYS A 363 -4.20 19.94 26.91
N GLU A 364 -4.57 19.01 27.77
CA GLU A 364 -3.76 18.57 28.91
C GLU A 364 -2.45 17.93 28.45
N ALA A 365 -2.51 16.99 27.50
CA ALA A 365 -1.33 16.34 26.93
C ALA A 365 -0.39 17.35 26.25
N LYS A 366 -0.92 18.37 25.57
CA LYS A 366 -0.12 19.46 24.98
C LYS A 366 0.58 20.31 26.05
N LEU A 367 -0.08 20.57 27.17
CA LEU A 367 0.48 21.33 28.28
C LEU A 367 1.54 20.52 29.02
N SER A 368 1.26 19.23 29.27
CA SER A 368 2.20 18.25 29.80
C SER A 368 3.45 18.14 28.93
N PHE A 369 3.30 17.96 27.61
CA PHE A 369 4.42 17.92 26.66
C PHE A 369 5.29 19.18 26.71
N ARG A 370 4.67 20.37 26.76
CA ARG A 370 5.42 21.63 26.86
C ARG A 370 6.20 21.75 28.17
N ASN A 371 5.65 21.26 29.27
CA ASN A 371 6.32 21.23 30.56
C ASN A 371 7.45 20.20 30.58
N ALA A 372 7.19 18.99 30.07
CA ALA A 372 8.18 17.94 29.93
C ALA A 372 9.37 18.41 29.07
N LEU A 373 9.13 19.07 27.95
CA LEU A 373 10.19 19.58 27.08
C LEU A 373 11.05 20.68 27.74
N LYS A 374 10.51 21.42 28.70
CA LYS A 374 11.24 22.44 29.47
C LYS A 374 11.99 21.87 30.66
N ASN A 375 11.41 20.88 31.34
CA ASN A 375 11.89 20.37 32.62
C ASN A 375 12.72 19.08 32.49
N ASP A 376 12.68 18.39 31.33
CA ASP A 376 13.48 17.19 31.09
C ASP A 376 14.97 17.58 30.96
N GLU A 377 15.72 17.26 32.00
CA GLU A 377 17.16 17.55 32.10
C GLU A 377 17.97 16.80 31.03
N GLU A 378 17.54 15.58 30.68
CA GLU A 378 18.21 14.74 29.68
C GLU A 378 18.04 15.32 28.27
N TYR A 379 16.84 15.77 27.90
CA TYR A 379 16.56 16.45 26.64
C TYR A 379 17.36 17.76 26.55
N SER A 380 17.41 18.53 27.63
CA SER A 380 18.22 19.75 27.72
C SER A 380 19.72 19.43 27.59
N ARG A 381 20.20 18.35 28.19
CA ARG A 381 21.57 17.85 28.07
C ARG A 381 21.87 17.41 26.64
N LEU A 382 21.02 16.58 26.02
CA LEU A 382 21.14 16.14 24.62
C LEU A 382 21.07 17.29 23.62
N LEU A 383 20.26 18.32 23.90
CA LEU A 383 20.18 19.53 23.09
C LEU A 383 21.48 20.35 23.17
N ARG A 384 22.13 20.39 24.33
CA ARG A 384 23.47 21.00 24.50
C ARG A 384 24.55 20.15 23.83
N LEU A 385 24.54 18.83 24.05
CA LEU A 385 25.49 17.88 23.48
C LEU A 385 25.42 17.86 21.95
N SER A 386 24.23 17.78 21.36
CA SER A 386 24.04 17.82 19.89
C SER A 386 24.56 19.11 19.24
N LYS A 387 24.51 20.23 19.97
CA LYS A 387 25.11 21.49 19.52
C LYS A 387 26.63 21.48 19.67
N ASN A 388 27.17 21.03 20.79
CA ASN A 388 28.58 21.27 21.15
C ASN A 388 29.52 20.10 20.83
N LEU A 389 29.08 18.84 21.02
CA LEU A 389 29.92 17.64 20.90
C LEU A 389 30.50 17.49 19.48
N ARG A 390 29.72 17.85 18.45
CA ARG A 390 30.18 17.90 17.06
C ARG A 390 31.37 18.85 16.88
N PHE A 391 31.30 20.06 17.43
CA PHE A 391 32.37 21.05 17.29
C PHE A 391 33.61 20.67 18.08
N TYR A 392 33.42 20.09 19.28
CA TYR A 392 34.52 19.62 20.11
C TYR A 392 35.32 18.52 19.40
N ALA A 393 34.64 17.48 18.91
CA ALA A 393 35.30 16.37 18.22
C ALA A 393 35.97 16.82 16.90
N GLU A 394 35.33 17.73 16.14
CA GLU A 394 35.93 18.33 14.94
C GLU A 394 37.21 19.13 15.26
N LYS A 395 37.18 19.93 16.33
CA LYS A 395 38.33 20.74 16.77
C LYS A 395 39.48 19.85 17.24
N ARG A 396 39.19 18.81 18.03
CA ARG A 396 40.18 17.82 18.49
C ARG A 396 40.88 17.15 17.32
N PHE A 397 40.13 16.66 16.34
CA PHE A 397 40.69 16.06 15.12
C PHE A 397 41.57 17.06 14.35
N LYS A 398 41.09 18.28 14.08
CA LYS A 398 41.85 19.31 13.35
C LYS A 398 43.13 19.73 14.07
N ASN A 399 43.10 19.79 15.40
CA ASN A 399 44.28 20.14 16.20
C ASN A 399 45.33 19.03 16.11
N LEU A 400 44.94 17.76 16.29
CA LEU A 400 45.84 16.61 16.14
C LEU A 400 46.44 16.52 14.73
N VAL A 401 45.64 16.78 13.68
CA VAL A 401 46.15 16.85 12.30
C VAL A 401 47.22 17.93 12.18
N LYS A 402 47.00 19.13 12.70
CA LYS A 402 48.00 20.22 12.63
C LYS A 402 49.27 19.88 13.41
N GLU A 403 49.13 19.33 14.60
CA GLU A 403 50.25 18.93 15.46
C GLU A 403 51.14 17.90 14.77
N LEU A 404 50.54 16.82 14.23
CA LEU A 404 51.28 15.77 13.53
C LEU A 404 51.85 16.26 12.19
N GLU A 405 51.12 17.07 11.43
CA GLU A 405 51.63 17.64 10.17
C GLU A 405 52.85 18.56 10.39
N SER A 406 52.86 19.32 11.49
CA SER A 406 53.99 20.16 11.88
C SER A 406 55.16 19.35 12.43
N LYS A 407 54.90 18.33 13.27
CA LYS A 407 55.94 17.47 13.86
C LYS A 407 56.75 16.71 12.81
N TYR A 408 56.12 16.29 11.71
CA TYR A 408 56.74 15.47 10.65
C TYR A 408 56.98 16.24 9.34
N SER A 409 56.95 17.58 9.34
CA SER A 409 57.14 18.42 8.13
C SER A 409 56.33 17.97 6.89
N TYR A 410 55.12 17.46 7.11
CA TYR A 410 54.30 16.79 6.10
C TYR A 410 54.07 17.65 4.83
N LYS A 411 53.87 18.96 5.02
CA LYS A 411 53.58 19.91 3.93
C LYS A 411 54.78 20.29 3.09
N GLU A 412 55.96 20.35 3.70
CA GLU A 412 57.22 20.63 3.00
C GLU A 412 57.55 19.43 2.11
N TRP A 413 57.46 18.24 2.69
CA TRP A 413 57.70 17.00 1.96
C TRP A 413 56.73 16.78 0.78
N LEU A 414 55.44 17.07 0.94
CA LEU A 414 54.47 16.99 -0.17
C LEU A 414 54.79 17.92 -1.36
N LYS A 415 55.52 19.02 -1.12
CA LYS A 415 56.00 19.91 -2.19
C LYS A 415 57.24 19.32 -2.86
N ASP A 416 58.14 18.75 -2.07
CA ASP A 416 59.37 18.11 -2.56
C ASP A 416 59.09 16.84 -3.37
N GLU A 417 58.13 15.99 -2.96
CA GLU A 417 57.76 14.79 -3.74
C GLU A 417 57.26 15.15 -5.15
N LYS A 418 56.51 16.24 -5.27
CA LYS A 418 55.99 16.74 -6.57
C LYS A 418 57.07 17.31 -7.49
N THR A 419 58.18 17.79 -6.92
CA THR A 419 59.26 18.44 -7.68
C THR A 419 60.46 17.51 -7.94
N SER A 420 60.74 16.57 -7.04
CA SER A 420 61.93 15.72 -7.07
C SER A 420 61.70 14.29 -7.55
N GLY A 421 60.45 13.81 -7.63
CA GLY A 421 60.11 12.47 -8.14
C GLY A 421 60.58 11.29 -7.29
N LYS A 422 61.29 11.51 -6.18
CA LYS A 422 61.68 10.47 -5.21
C LYS A 422 60.47 10.13 -4.35
N SER A 423 59.94 8.92 -4.49
CA SER A 423 58.75 8.51 -3.74
C SER A 423 59.10 7.58 -2.58
N LEU A 424 58.76 8.05 -1.38
CA LEU A 424 58.98 7.44 -0.06
C LEU A 424 58.11 6.18 0.18
N LEU A 425 57.06 6.02 -0.61
CA LEU A 425 56.08 4.94 -0.45
C LEU A 425 56.46 3.69 -1.23
N SER A 426 56.27 2.54 -0.59
CA SER A 426 56.29 1.22 -1.25
C SER A 426 55.18 1.09 -2.30
N GLU A 427 55.32 0.15 -3.23
CA GLU A 427 54.34 -0.09 -4.29
C GLU A 427 52.94 -0.44 -3.74
N GLU A 428 52.88 -1.22 -2.66
CA GLU A 428 51.63 -1.56 -1.97
C GLU A 428 50.97 -0.31 -1.35
N GLN A 429 51.75 0.57 -0.71
CA GLN A 429 51.24 1.82 -0.14
C GLN A 429 50.76 2.78 -1.24
N ARG A 430 51.46 2.86 -2.38
CA ARG A 430 51.01 3.67 -3.53
C ARG A 430 49.68 3.18 -4.09
N ASN A 431 49.47 1.87 -4.15
CA ASN A 431 48.19 1.30 -4.59
C ASN A 431 47.06 1.65 -3.61
N LYS A 432 47.30 1.54 -2.29
CA LYS A 432 46.33 1.98 -1.26
C LYS A 432 46.03 3.48 -1.34
N VAL A 433 47.04 4.32 -1.58
CA VAL A 433 46.84 5.77 -1.77
C VAL A 433 46.01 6.05 -3.03
N LYS A 434 46.27 5.36 -4.15
CA LYS A 434 45.44 5.47 -5.37
C LYS A 434 43.99 5.05 -5.12
N GLU A 435 43.78 3.97 -4.37
CA GLU A 435 42.44 3.50 -4.00
C GLU A 435 41.68 4.54 -3.16
N PHE A 436 42.32 5.08 -2.13
CA PHE A 436 41.70 6.13 -1.31
C PHE A 436 41.53 7.45 -2.07
N ALA A 437 42.44 7.80 -2.99
CA ALA A 437 42.33 9.00 -3.82
C ALA A 437 41.08 8.96 -4.72
N ASN A 438 40.63 7.77 -5.15
CA ASN A 438 39.36 7.59 -5.85
C ASN A 438 38.13 7.93 -4.98
N GLN A 439 38.28 8.00 -3.66
CA GLN A 439 37.22 8.40 -2.72
C GLN A 439 37.33 9.89 -2.30
N ASP A 440 38.46 10.56 -2.57
CA ASP A 440 38.64 12.01 -2.36
C ASP A 440 38.03 12.84 -3.51
N ILE A 441 36.71 12.78 -3.64
CA ILE A 441 35.99 13.41 -4.75
C ILE A 441 35.15 14.62 -4.26
N PRO A 442 35.15 15.76 -4.97
CA PRO A 442 34.22 16.87 -4.69
C PRO A 442 32.76 16.45 -4.84
N ILE A 443 31.85 17.04 -4.04
CA ILE A 443 30.40 16.71 -4.06
C ILE A 443 29.83 16.75 -5.49
N LYS A 444 30.20 17.75 -6.29
CA LYS A 444 29.75 17.87 -7.70
C LYS A 444 30.14 16.65 -8.55
N LYS A 445 31.37 16.14 -8.39
CA LYS A 445 31.88 14.97 -9.12
C LYS A 445 31.31 13.67 -8.53
N ALA A 446 31.07 13.60 -7.22
CA ALA A 446 30.37 12.47 -6.61
C ALA A 446 28.93 12.34 -7.11
N ILE A 447 28.18 13.44 -7.22
CA ILE A 447 26.85 13.47 -7.84
C ILE A 447 26.93 12.97 -9.28
N HIS A 448 27.90 13.46 -10.06
CA HIS A 448 28.08 13.01 -11.43
C HIS A 448 28.34 11.50 -11.52
N ASN A 449 29.22 10.96 -10.66
CA ASN A 449 29.53 9.55 -10.62
C ASN A 449 28.29 8.69 -10.29
N GLU A 450 27.50 9.07 -9.28
CA GLU A 450 26.26 8.36 -8.93
C GLU A 450 25.23 8.42 -10.06
N VAL A 451 25.05 9.60 -10.68
CA VAL A 451 24.14 9.75 -11.83
C VAL A 451 24.60 8.88 -13.00
N MET A 452 25.90 8.84 -13.30
CA MET A 452 26.44 8.01 -14.38
C MET A 452 26.42 6.52 -14.06
N GLU A 453 26.58 6.12 -12.79
CA GLU A 453 26.42 4.73 -12.35
C GLU A 453 24.99 4.27 -12.61
N VAL A 454 24.01 5.02 -12.12
CA VAL A 454 22.59 4.70 -12.30
C VAL A 454 22.19 4.77 -13.77
N ALA A 455 22.61 5.81 -14.50
CA ALA A 455 22.28 5.98 -15.91
C ALA A 455 22.78 4.84 -16.78
N ARG A 456 23.92 4.23 -16.43
CA ARG A 456 24.42 3.01 -17.09
C ARG A 456 23.55 1.80 -16.76
N ARG A 457 23.20 1.58 -15.49
CA ARG A 457 22.33 0.48 -15.06
C ARG A 457 20.94 0.52 -15.71
N VAL A 458 20.40 1.72 -15.94
CA VAL A 458 19.08 1.89 -16.54
C VAL A 458 19.13 2.13 -18.07
N GLU A 459 20.32 2.12 -18.67
CA GLU A 459 20.58 2.30 -20.11
C GLU A 459 20.06 3.63 -20.70
N ILE A 460 20.20 4.74 -19.96
CA ILE A 460 19.75 6.08 -20.40
C ILE A 460 20.88 7.07 -20.66
N VAL A 461 22.13 6.62 -20.68
CA VAL A 461 23.31 7.49 -20.93
C VAL A 461 23.15 8.39 -22.17
N PRO A 462 22.68 7.89 -23.33
CA PRO A 462 22.57 8.72 -24.55
C PRO A 462 21.52 9.84 -24.45
N ILE A 463 20.58 9.75 -23.50
CA ILE A 463 19.47 10.70 -23.37
C ILE A 463 19.61 11.65 -22.18
N LEU A 464 20.73 11.62 -21.45
CA LEU A 464 20.96 12.42 -20.23
C LEU A 464 20.75 13.94 -20.43
N GLN A 465 21.04 14.47 -21.62
CA GLN A 465 20.88 15.90 -21.92
C GLN A 465 19.49 16.26 -22.44
N LYS A 466 18.65 15.27 -22.79
CA LYS A 466 17.29 15.51 -23.28
C LYS A 466 16.38 15.96 -22.12
N LYS A 467 15.27 16.61 -22.46
CA LYS A 467 14.17 16.93 -21.53
C LYS A 467 13.10 15.82 -21.58
N PRO A 468 12.34 15.58 -20.49
CA PRO A 468 11.31 14.54 -20.45
C PRO A 468 10.30 14.58 -21.61
N THR A 469 9.93 15.77 -22.08
CA THR A 469 8.99 15.95 -23.21
C THR A 469 9.48 15.37 -24.54
N ARG A 470 10.76 15.01 -24.66
CA ARG A 470 11.38 14.43 -25.86
C ARG A 470 11.67 12.94 -25.72
N LEU A 471 11.09 12.27 -24.71
CA LEU A 471 11.35 10.87 -24.38
C LEU A 471 10.09 10.03 -24.59
N SER A 472 10.28 8.77 -25.00
CA SER A 472 9.19 7.78 -25.01
C SER A 472 8.73 7.44 -23.59
N GLY A 473 7.53 6.86 -23.43
CA GLY A 473 7.02 6.44 -22.12
C GLY A 473 7.98 5.51 -21.37
N GLY A 474 8.52 4.49 -22.05
CA GLY A 474 9.50 3.58 -21.46
C GLY A 474 10.80 4.27 -21.04
N GLN A 475 11.26 5.27 -21.79
CA GLN A 475 12.40 6.10 -21.40
C GLN A 475 12.09 6.96 -20.18
N GLN A 476 10.91 7.60 -20.13
CA GLN A 476 10.48 8.38 -18.97
C GLN A 476 10.39 7.50 -17.71
N GLN A 477 9.92 6.25 -17.85
CA GLN A 477 9.89 5.28 -16.77
C GLN A 477 11.28 4.90 -16.25
N ARG A 478 12.25 4.68 -17.16
CA ARG A 478 13.64 4.43 -16.76
C ARG A 478 14.23 5.62 -16.00
N VAL A 479 13.90 6.85 -16.40
CA VAL A 479 14.34 8.07 -15.70
C VAL A 479 13.68 8.21 -14.32
N SER A 480 12.38 7.88 -14.19
CA SER A 480 11.68 7.95 -12.90
C SER A 480 12.25 6.95 -11.89
N ILE A 481 12.55 5.72 -12.34
CA ILE A 481 13.20 4.69 -11.54
C ILE A 481 14.64 5.08 -11.19
N ALA A 482 15.42 5.56 -12.16
CA ALA A 482 16.77 6.07 -11.92
C ALA A 482 16.79 7.13 -10.80
N ARG A 483 15.85 8.06 -10.85
CA ARG A 483 15.68 9.09 -9.82
C ARG A 483 15.32 8.51 -8.46
N ALA A 484 14.51 7.45 -8.40
CA ALA A 484 14.15 6.80 -7.14
C ALA A 484 15.33 6.01 -6.54
N ILE A 485 16.16 5.36 -7.36
CA ILE A 485 17.24 4.48 -6.88
C ILE A 485 18.58 5.19 -6.66
N VAL A 486 18.77 6.42 -7.19
CA VAL A 486 20.06 7.15 -7.07
C VAL A 486 20.51 7.38 -5.62
N LYS A 487 19.58 7.42 -4.67
CA LYS A 487 19.87 7.53 -3.24
C LYS A 487 20.25 6.21 -2.58
N LYS A 488 20.21 5.10 -3.31
CA LYS A 488 20.38 3.73 -2.80
C LYS A 488 19.44 3.48 -1.60
N PRO A 489 18.11 3.67 -1.79
CA PRO A 489 17.15 3.51 -0.70
C PRO A 489 17.07 2.03 -0.27
N GLN A 490 16.76 1.81 1.01
CA GLN A 490 16.59 0.47 1.55
C GLN A 490 15.25 -0.18 1.16
N ILE A 491 14.24 0.66 0.92
CA ILE A 491 12.89 0.28 0.51
C ILE A 491 12.54 1.09 -0.73
N LEU A 492 12.05 0.42 -1.76
CA LEU A 492 11.57 1.01 -3.01
C LEU A 492 10.09 0.71 -3.17
N LEU A 493 9.27 1.74 -3.32
CA LEU A 493 7.84 1.64 -3.53
C LEU A 493 7.52 2.01 -4.98
N MET A 494 6.67 1.24 -5.65
CA MET A 494 6.24 1.51 -7.01
C MET A 494 4.71 1.40 -7.12
N ASP A 495 4.06 2.48 -7.54
CA ASP A 495 2.61 2.55 -7.72
C ASP A 495 2.26 2.50 -9.21
N GLU A 496 1.70 1.39 -9.67
CA GLU A 496 1.33 1.12 -11.08
C GLU A 496 2.34 1.64 -12.12
N PRO A 497 3.65 1.32 -11.98
CA PRO A 497 4.72 1.94 -12.77
C PRO A 497 4.65 1.64 -14.28
N LEU A 498 3.83 0.66 -14.69
CA LEU A 498 3.75 0.18 -16.07
C LEU A 498 2.43 0.53 -16.76
N SER A 499 1.46 1.13 -16.06
CA SER A 499 0.11 1.36 -16.58
C SER A 499 0.09 2.26 -17.82
N ASN A 500 1.02 3.22 -17.88
CA ASN A 500 1.13 4.22 -18.94
C ASN A 500 1.94 3.75 -20.16
N LEU A 501 2.37 2.48 -20.19
CA LEU A 501 3.16 1.88 -21.28
C LEU A 501 2.29 0.99 -22.17
N ASP A 502 2.66 0.85 -23.44
CA ASP A 502 2.12 -0.14 -24.37
C ASP A 502 2.59 -1.56 -24.02
N ALA A 503 1.86 -2.57 -24.51
CA ALA A 503 2.08 -3.97 -24.15
C ALA A 503 3.53 -4.45 -24.36
N LYS A 504 4.17 -4.10 -25.49
CA LYS A 504 5.56 -4.51 -25.78
C LYS A 504 6.57 -3.84 -24.85
N LEU A 505 6.39 -2.55 -24.56
CA LEU A 505 7.25 -1.86 -23.58
C LEU A 505 7.00 -2.36 -22.15
N ARG A 506 5.77 -2.78 -21.79
CA ARG A 506 5.50 -3.36 -20.47
C ARG A 506 6.33 -4.62 -20.23
N ILE A 507 6.34 -5.57 -21.16
CA ILE A 507 7.08 -6.85 -21.02
C ILE A 507 8.58 -6.59 -20.81
N SER A 508 9.19 -5.79 -21.68
CA SER A 508 10.63 -5.49 -21.58
C SER A 508 10.99 -4.69 -20.33
N THR A 509 10.16 -3.71 -19.96
CA THR A 509 10.39 -2.88 -18.75
C THR A 509 10.21 -3.71 -17.48
N ARG A 510 9.26 -4.66 -17.48
CA ARG A 510 9.01 -5.58 -16.37
C ARG A 510 10.23 -6.47 -16.09
N GLN A 511 10.78 -7.11 -17.13
CA GLN A 511 12.01 -7.91 -17.02
C GLN A 511 13.18 -7.06 -16.49
N TRP A 512 13.32 -5.85 -17.02
CA TRP A 512 14.37 -4.93 -16.61
C TRP A 512 14.22 -4.47 -15.14
N ILE A 513 13.00 -4.17 -14.66
CA ILE A 513 12.75 -3.87 -13.24
C ILE A 513 13.21 -5.02 -12.35
N ARG A 514 12.87 -6.26 -12.73
CA ARG A 514 13.28 -7.46 -11.98
C ARG A 514 14.79 -7.60 -11.91
N GLN A 515 15.49 -7.42 -13.03
CA GLN A 515 16.96 -7.47 -13.07
C GLN A 515 17.61 -6.41 -12.17
N ILE A 516 17.11 -5.18 -12.21
CA ILE A 516 17.61 -4.11 -11.34
C ILE A 516 17.39 -4.46 -9.87
N GLN A 517 16.18 -4.90 -9.51
CA GLN A 517 15.85 -5.25 -8.14
C GLN A 517 16.76 -6.38 -7.62
N GLN A 518 16.96 -7.44 -8.41
CA GLN A 518 17.84 -8.55 -8.09
C GLN A 518 19.31 -8.12 -7.95
N SER A 519 19.80 -7.27 -8.87
CA SER A 519 21.19 -6.80 -8.83
C SER A 519 21.51 -5.87 -7.65
N LEU A 520 20.49 -5.17 -7.13
CA LEU A 520 20.64 -4.22 -6.02
C LEU A 520 20.22 -4.81 -4.66
N GLY A 521 19.45 -5.89 -4.63
CA GLY A 521 18.91 -6.47 -3.41
C GLY A 521 17.98 -5.52 -2.63
N ILE A 522 17.35 -4.55 -3.32
CA ILE A 522 16.48 -3.57 -2.65
C ILE A 522 15.13 -4.21 -2.36
N THR A 523 14.65 -4.06 -1.12
CA THR A 523 13.29 -4.45 -0.74
C THR A 523 12.31 -3.61 -1.54
N THR A 524 11.45 -4.25 -2.33
CA THR A 524 10.59 -3.54 -3.27
C THR A 524 9.13 -3.90 -3.05
N VAL A 525 8.26 -2.90 -2.94
CA VAL A 525 6.79 -3.08 -2.94
C VAL A 525 6.26 -2.54 -4.26
N PHE A 526 5.61 -3.41 -5.03
CA PHE A 526 5.07 -3.11 -6.35
C PHE A 526 3.55 -3.16 -6.29
N VAL A 527 2.84 -2.19 -6.86
CA VAL A 527 1.37 -2.20 -6.94
C VAL A 527 0.96 -2.36 -8.39
N THR A 528 0.03 -3.27 -8.65
CA THR A 528 -0.60 -3.43 -9.96
C THR A 528 -2.00 -4.02 -9.84
N HIS A 529 -2.81 -3.77 -10.86
CA HIS A 529 -4.07 -4.47 -11.11
C HIS A 529 -3.90 -5.63 -12.12
N ASP A 530 -2.75 -5.72 -12.78
CA ASP A 530 -2.44 -6.73 -13.78
C ASP A 530 -1.80 -7.97 -13.12
N GLN A 531 -2.48 -9.10 -13.25
CA GLN A 531 -1.99 -10.37 -12.71
C GLN A 531 -0.74 -10.89 -13.41
N GLU A 532 -0.55 -10.65 -14.72
CA GLU A 532 0.65 -11.11 -15.44
C GLU A 532 1.89 -10.39 -14.93
N GLU A 533 1.75 -9.10 -14.61
CA GLU A 533 2.80 -8.32 -13.96
C GLU A 533 3.17 -8.95 -12.62
N ALA A 534 2.18 -9.17 -11.75
CA ALA A 534 2.41 -9.76 -10.44
C ALA A 534 3.03 -11.16 -10.52
N MET A 535 2.56 -12.01 -11.42
CA MET A 535 3.03 -13.39 -11.54
C MET A 535 4.46 -13.50 -12.05
N SER A 536 4.92 -12.56 -12.88
CA SER A 536 6.21 -12.69 -13.57
C SER A 536 7.41 -12.03 -12.87
N ILE A 537 7.20 -11.03 -12.00
CA ILE A 537 8.32 -10.35 -11.30
C ILE A 537 8.38 -10.58 -9.80
N SER A 538 7.32 -11.07 -9.19
CA SER A 538 7.19 -11.06 -7.73
C SER A 538 7.80 -12.30 -7.10
N ASP A 539 8.48 -12.10 -5.99
CA ASP A 539 8.80 -13.20 -5.08
C ASP A 539 7.56 -13.59 -4.27
N ILE A 540 6.75 -12.58 -3.89
CA ILE A 540 5.54 -12.74 -3.08
C ILE A 540 4.44 -11.85 -3.65
N ILE A 541 3.22 -12.37 -3.72
CA ILE A 541 2.02 -11.61 -4.06
C ILE A 541 1.14 -11.51 -2.80
N VAL A 542 0.68 -10.30 -2.52
CA VAL A 542 -0.38 -10.01 -1.55
C VAL A 542 -1.63 -9.69 -2.35
N CYS A 543 -2.53 -10.66 -2.48
CA CYS A 543 -3.80 -10.50 -3.16
C CYS A 543 -4.80 -9.80 -2.22
N MET A 544 -5.36 -8.68 -2.68
CA MET A 544 -6.26 -7.83 -1.93
C MET A 544 -7.61 -7.67 -2.65
N SER A 545 -8.70 -7.71 -1.89
CA SER A 545 -10.05 -7.43 -2.36
C SER A 545 -10.86 -6.84 -1.22
N THR A 546 -11.81 -5.95 -1.54
CA THR A 546 -12.74 -5.35 -0.56
C THR A 546 -12.02 -4.82 0.70
N ALA A 547 -10.94 -4.06 0.50
CA ALA A 547 -10.09 -3.48 1.54
C ALA A 547 -9.30 -4.48 2.42
N LYS A 548 -9.37 -5.79 2.15
CA LYS A 548 -8.72 -6.85 2.94
C LYS A 548 -7.67 -7.61 2.14
N VAL A 549 -6.72 -8.21 2.84
CA VAL A 549 -5.83 -9.24 2.28
C VAL A 549 -6.59 -10.56 2.19
N GLN A 550 -6.70 -11.10 0.99
CA GLN A 550 -7.35 -12.39 0.71
C GLN A 550 -6.35 -13.53 0.89
N GLN A 551 -5.15 -13.38 0.31
CA GLN A 551 -4.07 -14.36 0.39
C GLN A 551 -2.72 -13.69 0.17
N MET A 552 -1.68 -14.22 0.83
CA MET A 552 -0.30 -13.85 0.60
C MET A 552 0.54 -15.12 0.43
N GLY A 553 1.47 -15.12 -0.51
CA GLY A 553 2.30 -16.28 -0.83
C GLY A 553 3.07 -16.11 -2.13
N SER A 554 3.75 -17.16 -2.58
CA SER A 554 4.45 -17.12 -3.88
C SER A 554 3.45 -17.14 -5.05
N PRO A 555 3.82 -16.63 -6.25
CA PRO A 555 2.93 -16.66 -7.41
C PRO A 555 2.36 -18.04 -7.72
N ILE A 556 3.21 -19.07 -7.67
CA ILE A 556 2.82 -20.45 -7.94
C ILE A 556 1.92 -21.04 -6.85
N GLU A 557 2.14 -20.65 -5.59
CA GLU A 557 1.29 -21.07 -4.49
C GLU A 557 -0.10 -20.45 -4.59
N LEU A 558 -0.22 -19.16 -4.91
CA LEU A 558 -1.53 -18.53 -5.11
C LEU A 558 -2.28 -19.14 -6.30
N TYR A 559 -1.56 -19.51 -7.36
CA TYR A 559 -2.14 -20.14 -8.55
C TYR A 559 -2.65 -21.56 -8.28
N ASN A 560 -1.82 -22.41 -7.69
CA ASN A 560 -2.13 -23.83 -7.44
C ASN A 560 -2.99 -24.02 -6.18
N LYS A 561 -2.81 -23.16 -5.18
CA LYS A 561 -3.44 -23.24 -3.87
C LYS A 561 -4.20 -21.95 -3.51
N PRO A 562 -5.18 -21.50 -4.33
CA PRO A 562 -6.02 -20.36 -3.96
C PRO A 562 -6.81 -20.65 -2.67
N LYS A 563 -6.84 -19.69 -1.75
CA LYS A 563 -7.52 -19.81 -0.44
C LYS A 563 -9.04 -19.74 -0.55
N ASN A 564 -9.55 -19.00 -1.53
CA ASN A 564 -10.98 -18.80 -1.77
C ASN A 564 -11.29 -18.64 -3.25
N GLN A 565 -12.58 -18.67 -3.58
CA GLN A 565 -13.10 -18.58 -4.94
C GLN A 565 -12.67 -17.28 -5.65
N PHE A 566 -12.59 -16.16 -4.93
CA PHE A 566 -12.11 -14.89 -5.47
C PHE A 566 -10.68 -15.01 -5.99
N VAL A 567 -9.73 -15.50 -5.18
CA VAL A 567 -8.33 -15.66 -5.61
C VAL A 567 -8.22 -16.63 -6.77
N ALA A 568 -9.02 -17.71 -6.76
CA ALA A 568 -9.04 -18.71 -7.80
C ALA A 568 -9.48 -18.17 -9.17
N ARG A 569 -10.50 -17.32 -9.19
CA ARG A 569 -10.99 -16.67 -10.42
C ARG A 569 -10.14 -15.50 -10.86
N PHE A 570 -9.64 -14.72 -9.90
CA PHE A 570 -8.87 -13.50 -10.17
C PHE A 570 -7.48 -13.80 -10.74
N LEU A 571 -6.87 -14.93 -10.35
CA LEU A 571 -5.57 -15.37 -10.85
C LEU A 571 -5.76 -16.44 -11.92
N GLY A 572 -5.14 -16.29 -13.08
CA GLY A 572 -5.32 -17.10 -14.29
C GLY A 572 -6.01 -16.32 -15.40
N MET A 573 -5.50 -16.46 -16.62
CA MET A 573 -6.17 -16.01 -17.83
C MET A 573 -6.18 -17.20 -18.80
N PRO A 574 -7.35 -17.76 -19.13
CA PRO A 574 -8.70 -17.35 -18.73
C PRO A 574 -9.05 -17.59 -17.25
N GLU A 575 -10.18 -17.02 -16.79
CA GLU A 575 -10.69 -17.26 -15.42
C GLU A 575 -11.02 -18.74 -15.21
N MET A 576 -10.75 -19.23 -13.99
CA MET A 576 -11.14 -20.58 -13.56
C MET A 576 -12.64 -20.84 -13.78
N GLY A 577 -12.97 -21.94 -14.46
CA GLY A 577 -14.34 -22.40 -14.63
C GLY A 577 -14.88 -22.97 -13.32
N LEU A 578 -16.07 -22.53 -12.90
CA LEU A 578 -16.72 -23.01 -11.68
C LEU A 578 -17.98 -23.81 -12.03
N PHE A 579 -18.10 -25.00 -11.46
CA PHE A 579 -19.21 -25.90 -11.67
C PHE A 579 -20.08 -25.98 -10.41
N PRO A 580 -21.40 -25.75 -10.51
CA PRO A 580 -22.32 -25.98 -9.39
C PRO A 580 -22.27 -27.46 -9.02
N SER A 581 -22.05 -27.74 -7.74
CA SER A 581 -21.78 -29.08 -7.25
C SER A 581 -22.46 -29.35 -5.91
N GLU A 582 -22.75 -30.61 -5.65
CA GLU A 582 -23.32 -31.07 -4.38
C GLU A 582 -22.50 -32.22 -3.84
N TYR A 583 -22.30 -32.25 -2.54
CA TYR A 583 -21.80 -33.41 -1.81
C TYR A 583 -22.98 -34.02 -1.05
N LYS A 584 -23.29 -35.29 -1.32
CA LYS A 584 -24.39 -36.04 -0.68
C LYS A 584 -23.93 -37.49 -0.47
N ASP A 585 -24.16 -38.03 0.71
CA ASP A 585 -23.85 -39.43 1.07
C ASP A 585 -22.39 -39.84 0.76
N GLY A 586 -21.43 -38.95 1.04
CA GLY A 586 -20.01 -39.20 0.80
C GLY A 586 -19.59 -39.15 -0.68
N LYS A 587 -20.49 -38.73 -1.58
CA LYS A 587 -20.26 -38.68 -3.03
C LYS A 587 -20.34 -37.25 -3.55
N LEU A 588 -19.40 -36.90 -4.41
CA LEU A 588 -19.38 -35.61 -5.10
C LEU A 588 -20.17 -35.69 -6.41
N TYR A 589 -21.08 -34.75 -6.60
CA TYR A 589 -21.85 -34.56 -7.83
C TYR A 589 -21.49 -33.20 -8.42
N ILE A 590 -20.90 -33.19 -9.62
CA ILE A 590 -20.58 -31.97 -10.37
C ILE A 590 -21.59 -31.84 -11.49
N ALA A 591 -22.37 -30.75 -11.51
CA ALA A 591 -23.45 -30.53 -12.48
C ALA A 591 -24.34 -31.79 -12.67
N SER A 592 -24.78 -32.36 -11.54
CA SER A 592 -25.61 -33.58 -11.45
C SER A 592 -24.93 -34.89 -11.90
N LYS A 593 -23.63 -34.90 -12.22
CA LYS A 593 -22.87 -36.11 -12.54
C LYS A 593 -21.97 -36.53 -11.38
N GLN A 594 -22.06 -37.80 -10.98
CA GLN A 594 -21.25 -38.33 -9.88
C GLN A 594 -19.78 -38.47 -10.29
N ILE A 595 -18.88 -37.88 -9.50
CA ILE A 595 -17.43 -38.04 -9.59
C ILE A 595 -16.99 -38.99 -8.47
N LYS A 596 -16.30 -40.07 -8.85
CA LYS A 596 -15.78 -41.08 -7.91
C LYS A 596 -14.39 -40.69 -7.41
N GLY A 597 -14.01 -41.20 -6.24
CA GLY A 597 -12.63 -41.06 -5.71
C GLY A 597 -12.33 -39.72 -5.05
N VAL A 598 -13.35 -38.94 -4.66
CA VAL A 598 -13.17 -37.68 -3.92
C VAL A 598 -13.93 -37.76 -2.60
N THR A 599 -13.21 -37.57 -1.49
CA THR A 599 -13.78 -37.47 -0.15
C THR A 599 -13.46 -36.10 0.45
N ILE A 600 -14.44 -35.49 1.09
CA ILE A 600 -14.27 -34.22 1.81
C ILE A 600 -14.36 -34.54 3.30
N PRO A 601 -13.25 -34.44 4.06
CA PRO A 601 -13.28 -34.65 5.50
C PRO A 601 -14.33 -33.76 6.19
N ASP A 602 -14.96 -34.29 7.23
CA ASP A 602 -15.88 -33.56 8.12
C ASP A 602 -17.18 -33.01 7.51
N LYS A 603 -17.56 -33.43 6.29
CA LYS A 603 -18.86 -33.08 5.69
C LYS A 603 -19.57 -34.30 5.12
N ASN A 604 -20.85 -34.49 5.47
CA ASN A 604 -21.72 -35.51 4.86
C ASN A 604 -22.61 -34.93 3.75
N GLN A 605 -22.98 -33.66 3.87
CA GLN A 605 -23.82 -32.97 2.89
C GLN A 605 -23.42 -31.50 2.77
N ALA A 606 -23.21 -31.01 1.55
CA ALA A 606 -22.82 -29.63 1.28
C ALA A 606 -23.16 -29.18 -0.14
N THR A 607 -23.50 -27.91 -0.30
CA THR A 607 -23.50 -27.23 -1.60
C THR A 607 -22.12 -26.63 -1.86
N LEU A 608 -21.57 -26.88 -3.04
CA LEU A 608 -20.17 -26.62 -3.38
C LEU A 608 -20.06 -25.96 -4.75
N HIS A 609 -18.94 -25.29 -4.97
CA HIS A 609 -18.46 -24.92 -6.30
C HIS A 609 -17.17 -25.68 -6.57
N VAL A 610 -17.15 -26.49 -7.62
CA VAL A 610 -15.91 -27.16 -8.06
C VAL A 610 -15.30 -26.35 -9.19
N GLY A 611 -14.12 -25.80 -8.92
CA GLY A 611 -13.31 -25.06 -9.87
C GLY A 611 -12.29 -25.91 -10.57
N ILE A 612 -12.07 -25.63 -11.86
CA ILE A 612 -11.01 -26.20 -12.66
C ILE A 612 -10.44 -25.13 -13.60
N ARG A 613 -9.11 -25.16 -13.77
CA ARG A 613 -8.40 -24.22 -14.65
C ARG A 613 -8.74 -24.49 -16.11
N SER A 614 -8.76 -23.43 -16.92
CA SER A 614 -9.12 -23.52 -18.34
C SER A 614 -8.19 -24.42 -19.15
N GLU A 615 -6.95 -24.61 -18.71
CA GLU A 615 -5.95 -25.49 -19.30
C GLU A 615 -5.94 -26.92 -18.74
N ASP A 616 -6.63 -27.18 -17.62
CA ASP A 616 -6.61 -28.48 -16.94
C ASP A 616 -7.71 -29.44 -17.44
N PHE A 617 -8.55 -29.02 -18.39
CA PHE A 617 -9.58 -29.90 -18.97
C PHE A 617 -8.97 -30.98 -19.88
N GLU A 618 -9.39 -32.23 -19.69
CA GLU A 618 -9.01 -33.33 -20.57
C GLU A 618 -10.00 -33.43 -21.74
N ILE A 619 -9.58 -33.02 -22.93
CA ILE A 619 -10.41 -33.10 -24.14
C ILE A 619 -10.45 -34.53 -24.66
N THR A 620 -11.64 -34.96 -25.08
CA THR A 620 -11.95 -36.31 -25.55
C THR A 620 -12.77 -36.24 -26.84
N THR A 621 -12.92 -37.37 -27.54
CA THR A 621 -13.82 -37.45 -28.70
C THR A 621 -15.18 -38.03 -28.33
N ALA A 622 -16.18 -37.86 -29.20
CA ALA A 622 -17.50 -38.45 -29.02
C ALA A 622 -17.49 -40.00 -28.94
N LYS A 623 -16.42 -40.64 -29.45
CA LYS A 623 -16.23 -42.10 -29.40
C LYS A 623 -15.58 -42.57 -28.10
N ASP A 624 -14.92 -41.67 -27.37
CA ASP A 624 -14.29 -41.97 -26.09
C ASP A 624 -15.31 -41.86 -24.96
N LYS A 625 -14.99 -42.44 -23.80
CA LYS A 625 -15.75 -42.13 -22.57
C LYS A 625 -15.56 -40.64 -22.27
N TYR A 626 -16.60 -39.82 -22.32
CA TYR A 626 -16.58 -38.41 -21.91
C TYR A 626 -17.46 -38.19 -20.67
N GLN A 627 -17.20 -37.13 -19.89
CA GLN A 627 -18.05 -36.77 -18.75
C GLN A 627 -19.02 -35.66 -19.11
N PHE A 628 -18.58 -34.65 -19.87
CA PHE A 628 -19.37 -33.48 -20.20
C PHE A 628 -19.28 -33.18 -21.69
N VAL A 629 -20.29 -32.48 -22.19
CA VAL A 629 -20.38 -31.97 -23.55
C VAL A 629 -20.82 -30.51 -23.48
N GLY A 630 -20.32 -29.69 -24.39
CA GLY A 630 -20.75 -28.30 -24.53
C GLY A 630 -20.59 -27.79 -25.96
N ASP A 631 -21.26 -26.69 -26.25
CA ASP A 631 -21.27 -26.05 -27.57
C ASP A 631 -20.34 -24.83 -27.56
N VAL A 632 -19.44 -24.73 -28.55
CA VAL A 632 -18.49 -23.62 -28.67
C VAL A 632 -19.22 -22.36 -29.16
N LEU A 633 -19.27 -21.33 -28.31
CA LEU A 633 -19.92 -20.06 -28.63
C LEU A 633 -18.95 -19.03 -29.22
N VAL A 634 -17.73 -18.97 -28.67
CA VAL A 634 -16.71 -17.97 -29.05
C VAL A 634 -15.36 -18.64 -29.10
N GLN A 635 -14.55 -18.27 -30.08
CA GLN A 635 -13.16 -18.65 -30.21
C GLN A 635 -12.28 -17.40 -30.33
N GLU A 636 -11.26 -17.32 -29.48
CA GLU A 636 -10.22 -16.30 -29.52
C GLU A 636 -8.86 -16.98 -29.75
N ASN A 637 -8.17 -16.62 -30.83
CA ASN A 637 -6.89 -17.22 -31.22
C ASN A 637 -5.69 -16.41 -30.70
N PHE A 638 -4.78 -17.07 -29.96
CA PHE A 638 -3.54 -16.51 -29.43
C PHE A 638 -2.28 -17.11 -30.10
N GLY A 639 -2.42 -17.60 -31.34
CA GLY A 639 -1.32 -18.14 -32.13
C GLY A 639 -1.07 -19.64 -31.89
N LYS A 640 -0.50 -20.03 -30.75
CA LYS A 640 -0.29 -21.45 -30.40
C LYS A 640 -1.49 -22.07 -29.68
N GLU A 641 -2.26 -21.23 -29.00
CA GLU A 641 -3.40 -21.62 -28.19
C GLU A 641 -4.66 -20.87 -28.64
N SER A 642 -5.82 -21.48 -28.39
CA SER A 642 -7.16 -20.95 -28.57
C SER A 642 -7.81 -20.90 -27.20
N LYS A 643 -8.41 -19.76 -26.88
CA LYS A 643 -9.39 -19.69 -25.81
C LYS A 643 -10.77 -19.91 -26.40
N LEU A 644 -11.50 -20.87 -25.84
CA LEU A 644 -12.88 -21.16 -26.24
C LEU A 644 -13.81 -20.77 -25.09
N VAL A 645 -14.93 -20.14 -25.42
CA VAL A 645 -16.07 -19.97 -24.51
C VAL A 645 -17.11 -21.02 -24.89
N VAL A 646 -17.34 -21.96 -24.00
CA VAL A 646 -18.20 -23.14 -24.23
C VAL A 646 -19.42 -23.05 -23.34
N GLU A 647 -20.60 -23.23 -23.90
CA GLU A 647 -21.86 -23.35 -23.16
C GLU A 647 -22.12 -24.81 -22.81
N ILE A 648 -22.27 -25.08 -21.52
CA ILE A 648 -22.51 -26.42 -20.98
C ILE A 648 -23.88 -26.43 -20.31
N GLU A 649 -24.69 -27.43 -20.65
CA GLU A 649 -26.02 -27.62 -20.09
C GLU A 649 -25.97 -27.71 -18.54
N ASN A 650 -26.88 -27.01 -17.86
CA ASN A 650 -26.97 -26.93 -16.39
C ASN A 650 -25.74 -26.33 -15.67
N VAL A 651 -24.79 -25.74 -16.39
CA VAL A 651 -23.61 -25.05 -15.83
C VAL A 651 -23.52 -23.61 -16.32
N GLY A 652 -23.71 -23.38 -17.63
CA GLY A 652 -23.53 -22.10 -18.29
C GLY A 652 -22.19 -22.01 -19.03
N LYS A 653 -21.64 -20.80 -19.13
CA LYS A 653 -20.45 -20.49 -19.94
C LYS A 653 -19.16 -20.75 -19.17
N ILE A 654 -18.29 -21.59 -19.73
CA ILE A 654 -16.98 -21.94 -19.17
C ILE A 654 -15.89 -21.66 -20.20
N ASN A 655 -14.74 -21.18 -19.72
CA ASN A 655 -13.57 -20.91 -20.56
C ASN A 655 -12.67 -22.15 -20.63
N PHE A 656 -12.22 -22.47 -21.83
CA PHE A 656 -11.20 -23.49 -22.12
C PHE A 656 -9.99 -22.82 -22.75
N LEU A 657 -8.79 -23.32 -22.48
CA LEU A 657 -7.54 -22.91 -23.12
C LEU A 657 -6.90 -24.15 -23.72
N LEU A 658 -6.87 -24.22 -25.04
CA LEU A 658 -6.48 -25.42 -25.79
C LEU A 658 -5.39 -25.10 -26.82
N ASN A 659 -4.57 -26.10 -27.14
CA ASN A 659 -3.65 -25.98 -28.27
C ASN A 659 -4.41 -25.90 -29.60
N ASN A 660 -3.95 -25.05 -30.52
CA ASN A 660 -4.59 -24.83 -31.81
C ASN A 660 -4.63 -26.07 -32.71
N ASN A 661 -3.83 -27.10 -32.43
CA ASN A 661 -3.84 -28.36 -33.16
C ASN A 661 -5.20 -29.06 -33.16
N LEU A 662 -6.10 -28.73 -32.21
CA LEU A 662 -7.42 -29.33 -32.09
C LEU A 662 -8.47 -28.72 -33.04
N ASN A 663 -8.20 -27.58 -33.68
CA ASN A 663 -9.00 -26.97 -34.76
C ASN A 663 -10.52 -26.84 -34.50
N TYR A 664 -10.95 -26.49 -33.28
CA TYR A 664 -12.36 -26.19 -32.99
C TYR A 664 -12.81 -24.88 -33.65
N SER A 665 -14.07 -24.83 -34.08
CA SER A 665 -14.77 -23.67 -34.64
C SER A 665 -16.04 -23.34 -33.85
N VAL A 666 -16.57 -22.13 -34.04
CA VAL A 666 -17.86 -21.73 -33.44
C VAL A 666 -18.98 -22.65 -33.94
N GLY A 667 -19.78 -23.19 -33.01
CA GLY A 667 -20.84 -24.16 -33.28
C GLY A 667 -20.40 -25.63 -33.10
N ASP A 668 -19.11 -25.91 -32.94
CA ASP A 668 -18.63 -27.27 -32.69
C ASP A 668 -19.00 -27.75 -31.28
N LYS A 669 -19.12 -29.07 -31.15
CA LYS A 669 -19.29 -29.73 -29.85
C LYS A 669 -17.94 -30.16 -29.29
N ILE A 670 -17.68 -29.80 -28.04
CA ILE A 670 -16.51 -30.25 -27.29
C ILE A 670 -16.91 -31.27 -26.24
N TYR A 671 -16.20 -32.39 -26.20
CA TYR A 671 -16.39 -33.47 -25.23
C TYR A 671 -15.18 -33.50 -24.30
N PHE A 672 -15.40 -33.53 -22.98
CA PHE A 672 -14.29 -33.43 -22.03
C PHE A 672 -14.52 -34.18 -20.71
N LYS A 673 -13.43 -34.34 -19.96
CA LYS A 673 -13.40 -34.83 -18.58
C LYS A 673 -12.75 -33.81 -17.66
N ILE A 674 -13.06 -33.94 -16.37
CA ILE A 674 -12.49 -33.15 -15.30
C ILE A 674 -11.54 -34.05 -14.48
N PRO A 675 -10.22 -33.84 -14.54
CA PRO A 675 -9.27 -34.63 -13.77
C PRO A 675 -9.34 -34.35 -12.26
N ILE A 676 -9.44 -35.43 -11.47
CA ILE A 676 -9.72 -35.38 -10.01
C ILE A 676 -8.56 -34.74 -9.22
N ASN A 677 -7.32 -34.91 -9.70
CA ASN A 677 -6.11 -34.34 -9.09
C ASN A 677 -5.93 -32.83 -9.34
N LYS A 678 -6.77 -32.20 -10.16
CA LYS A 678 -6.75 -30.77 -10.49
C LYS A 678 -7.96 -30.00 -9.98
N LEU A 679 -8.79 -30.63 -9.14
CA LEU A 679 -9.99 -29.99 -8.61
C LEU A 679 -9.65 -28.91 -7.57
N HIS A 680 -10.42 -27.84 -7.61
CA HIS A 680 -10.46 -26.84 -6.55
C HIS A 680 -11.87 -26.82 -5.97
N ILE A 681 -12.06 -27.33 -4.75
CA ILE A 681 -13.39 -27.41 -4.15
C ILE A 681 -13.59 -26.22 -3.22
N PHE A 682 -14.67 -25.47 -3.43
CA PHE A 682 -15.05 -24.32 -2.62
C PHE A 682 -16.44 -24.56 -2.00
N ASP A 683 -16.63 -24.05 -0.80
CA ASP A 683 -17.95 -24.00 -0.16
C ASP A 683 -18.82 -22.93 -0.83
N ALA A 684 -20.07 -23.23 -1.16
CA ALA A 684 -20.91 -22.31 -1.92
C ALA A 684 -21.37 -21.08 -1.12
N LEU A 685 -21.35 -21.14 0.22
CA LEU A 685 -21.80 -20.04 1.09
C LEU A 685 -20.64 -19.14 1.52
N THR A 686 -19.53 -19.74 1.95
CA THR A 686 -18.36 -19.02 2.47
C THR A 686 -17.34 -18.69 1.38
N GLU A 687 -17.42 -19.34 0.22
CA GLU A 687 -16.45 -19.27 -0.88
C GLU A 687 -15.02 -19.71 -0.51
N GLU A 688 -14.82 -20.26 0.69
CA GLU A 688 -13.52 -20.75 1.13
C GLU A 688 -13.18 -22.10 0.50
N ARG A 689 -11.90 -22.32 0.24
CA ARG A 689 -11.41 -23.59 -0.31
C ARG A 689 -11.45 -24.69 0.75
N LEU A 690 -12.06 -25.81 0.39
CA LEU A 690 -12.08 -27.01 1.21
C LEU A 690 -10.88 -27.91 0.89
N LYS A 691 -10.38 -28.61 1.92
CA LYS A 691 -9.45 -29.72 1.75
C LYS A 691 -10.25 -30.96 1.34
N TYR A 692 -9.67 -31.79 0.49
CA TYR A 692 -10.25 -33.04 0.04
C TYR A 692 -9.15 -34.07 -0.16
N GLU A 693 -9.52 -35.34 -0.12
CA GLU A 693 -8.66 -36.48 -0.34
C GLU A 693 -9.08 -37.21 -1.62
N ILE A 694 -8.10 -37.85 -2.26
CA ILE A 694 -8.29 -38.64 -3.47
C ILE A 694 -7.97 -40.08 -3.11
N ASN A 695 -8.93 -40.98 -3.32
CA ASN A 695 -8.80 -42.41 -3.05
C ASN A 695 -8.38 -43.22 -4.26
#